data_AF-S8A9J3-F1
#
_entry.id   AF-S8A9J3-F1
#
_cell.length_a   1.000
_cell.length_b   1.000
_cell.length_c   1.000
_cell.angle_alpha   90.00
_cell.angle_beta   90.00
_cell.angle_gamma   90.00
#
_symmetry.space_group_name_H-M   'P 1'
#
loop_
_entity.id
_entity.type
_entity.pdbx_description
1 polymer ?
#
loop_
_entity_poly.entity_id
_entity_poly.type
_entity_poly.pdbx_seq_one_letter_code
_entity_poly.pdbx_strand_id
1 'polypeptide(L)'
;MSSQHYQPIFSTNGVSPEVPIPPLPPGTHQGGNYPTQFDKPQFTDAHNGHHIKPKVERNWVSWKLRGYSLGGFLAVQLGLLAAIIAMLVASIKNNGLATLNSSVSLNLPGFIPQSIVKSIDANLKSSYIWTIPPIFISSIYRICWDGIIGALIERQPFVELARNNGKGARLSKSIMLDYRSMFQIFAIPKAFKNRHIVVAFAMIWSLILSLGITPISSRLFDSHDITISYPVDVNVFDTYDSDRFSEASDISYVFDNVVAISLYGANNVPFTNTTHAFQSFAVVGNATNRTNLQSSAEVTSYHASLDCQFVTDLSWSVLDSNPSDTVAQYHFTFNDRDCDIDMLTTVTTTDSIIVRTDRFINCASHRIVVAYGTGTYLTTSPGALVNNITLLSCIPDYSFTNGTLTMVFSPDQSPQIVSFAPRISYSLYGSTFRTPYEEWLVDLTDYDVKATAALNANRFGHVIYNYAKRLSPEDPMSMDAMLASTQTMFSAIYAVTAKQVLLQPAPTPILASGTASKSTTRLFVNPAIAYVLIVVVALLCAWNIFLMIYKPRADIDEEPQGVLYLADMLYGRDINELVQSFRLHMDEYKGKFGEYVEKSYDVKESRAKVVKSSSGNGYEIQLALQTPAERPAKTSWWKKFGQMFC
;
A
#
# COMPACT_ATOMS: atom_id res chain seq x y z
N MET A 1 8.43 -27.08 12.12
CA MET A 1 9.67 -27.23 12.90
C MET A 1 10.87 -26.92 12.02
N SER A 2 11.48 -25.75 12.22
CA SER A 2 12.85 -25.37 11.84
C SER A 2 13.02 -23.91 12.24
N SER A 3 13.65 -23.67 13.39
CA SER A 3 13.96 -22.34 13.92
C SER A 3 15.42 -22.00 13.58
N GLN A 4 15.65 -20.91 12.86
CA GLN A 4 16.98 -20.32 12.75
C GLN A 4 17.05 -19.06 13.61
N HIS A 5 17.89 -19.14 14.64
CA HIS A 5 18.27 -18.04 15.51
C HIS A 5 19.20 -17.07 14.78
N TYR A 6 18.82 -15.80 14.75
CA TYR A 6 19.72 -14.69 14.43
C TYR A 6 20.50 -14.27 15.69
N GLN A 7 21.83 -14.25 15.62
CA GLN A 7 22.72 -13.64 16.60
C GLN A 7 23.16 -12.24 16.13
N PRO A 8 23.31 -11.24 17.03
CA PRO A 8 23.93 -9.96 16.70
C PRO A 8 25.44 -10.01 16.96
N ILE A 9 26.24 -9.66 15.95
CA ILE A 9 27.69 -9.44 16.09
C ILE A 9 27.91 -7.93 16.27
N PHE A 10 28.27 -7.52 17.49
CA PHE A 10 28.91 -6.22 17.74
C PHE A 10 30.43 -6.42 17.71
N SER A 11 31.09 -5.80 16.73
CA SER A 11 32.55 -5.62 16.72
C SER A 11 32.83 -4.13 16.88
N THR A 12 33.34 -3.75 18.04
CA THR A 12 33.98 -2.46 18.28
C THR A 12 35.48 -2.68 18.12
N ASN A 13 36.09 -2.19 17.04
CA ASN A 13 37.52 -1.83 16.97
C ASN A 13 37.77 -1.08 15.65
N GLY A 14 38.08 0.20 15.75
CA GLY A 14 38.39 1.07 14.62
C GLY A 14 39.09 2.33 15.10
N VAL A 15 40.33 2.16 15.55
CA VAL A 15 41.27 3.25 15.84
C VAL A 15 41.63 3.93 14.52
N SER A 16 41.34 5.22 14.40
CA SER A 16 41.79 6.05 13.28
C SER A 16 43.19 6.62 13.60
N PRO A 17 44.16 6.60 12.67
CA PRO A 17 45.48 7.14 12.91
C PRO A 17 45.47 8.68 12.89
N GLU A 18 46.06 9.26 13.94
CA GLU A 18 46.41 10.68 14.06
C GLU A 18 47.48 11.06 13.02
N VAL A 19 47.22 12.11 12.26
CA VAL A 19 48.17 12.72 11.32
C VAL A 19 49.01 13.75 12.09
N PRO A 20 50.36 13.71 12.05
CA PRO A 20 51.19 14.69 12.76
C PRO A 20 51.17 16.04 12.03
N ILE A 21 50.91 17.11 12.78
CA ILE A 21 51.05 18.50 12.35
C ILE A 21 52.54 18.89 12.43
N PRO A 22 53.15 19.50 11.38
CA PRO A 22 54.53 19.94 11.43
C PRO A 22 54.71 21.19 12.31
N PRO A 23 55.85 21.35 13.00
CA PRO A 23 56.13 22.52 13.84
C PRO A 23 56.40 23.77 12.99
N LEU A 24 55.85 24.90 13.44
CA LEU A 24 56.13 26.23 12.90
C LEU A 24 57.58 26.67 13.21
N PRO A 25 58.24 27.40 12.29
CA PRO A 25 59.58 27.94 12.51
C PRO A 25 59.57 29.15 13.47
N PRO A 26 60.66 29.38 14.23
CA PRO A 26 60.78 30.52 15.12
C PRO A 26 61.11 31.79 14.32
N GLY A 27 60.15 32.70 14.23
CA GLY A 27 60.28 34.00 13.60
C GLY A 27 60.69 35.07 14.60
N THR A 28 61.90 35.58 14.40
CA THR A 28 62.62 36.67 15.07
C THR A 28 61.80 37.95 15.33
N HIS A 29 61.91 38.46 16.55
CA HIS A 29 61.62 39.85 16.91
C HIS A 29 62.55 40.79 16.13
N GLN A 30 61.99 41.65 15.30
CA GLN A 30 62.60 42.95 14.95
C GLN A 30 61.53 44.03 15.00
N GLY A 31 61.77 45.01 15.88
CA GLY A 31 60.97 46.23 15.97
C GLY A 31 61.18 47.10 14.75
N GLY A 32 60.08 47.45 14.09
CA GLY A 32 60.02 48.46 13.03
C GLY A 32 59.01 49.53 13.42
N ASN A 33 59.49 50.74 13.66
CA ASN A 33 58.70 51.95 13.78
C ASN A 33 58.00 52.22 12.43
N TYR A 34 56.67 52.29 12.43
CA TYR A 34 55.90 52.84 11.31
C TYR A 34 55.50 54.29 11.62
N PRO A 35 55.71 55.23 10.68
CA PRO A 35 55.32 56.62 10.87
C PRO A 35 53.80 56.79 10.74
N THR A 36 53.21 57.43 11.75
CA THR A 36 51.85 57.95 11.75
C THR A 36 51.76 59.24 10.92
N GLN A 37 51.32 59.17 9.66
CA GLN A 37 50.68 60.30 9.00
C GLN A 37 49.96 59.85 7.71
N PHE A 38 48.65 59.63 7.81
CA PHE A 38 47.79 59.61 6.63
C PHE A 38 47.27 61.03 6.44
N ASP A 39 47.82 61.73 5.45
CA ASP A 39 47.30 63.02 5.00
C ASP A 39 45.88 62.82 4.42
N LYS A 40 44.94 63.63 4.92
CA LYS A 40 43.60 63.73 4.37
C LYS A 40 43.70 64.29 2.95
N PRO A 41 43.14 63.64 1.92
CA PRO A 41 42.99 64.29 0.63
C PRO A 41 42.04 65.49 0.77
N GLN A 42 42.59 66.69 0.58
CA GLN A 42 41.81 67.91 0.37
C GLN A 42 41.11 67.80 -0.98
N PHE A 43 39.84 67.42 -0.97
CA PHE A 43 38.95 67.61 -2.12
C PHE A 43 38.62 69.10 -2.18
N THR A 44 39.13 69.78 -3.20
CA THR A 44 38.83 71.19 -3.46
C THR A 44 37.47 71.27 -4.15
N ASP A 45 36.54 71.98 -3.50
CA ASP A 45 35.19 72.24 -3.98
C ASP A 45 35.23 73.15 -5.22
N ALA A 46 35.02 72.55 -6.40
CA ALA A 46 34.67 73.29 -7.61
C ALA A 46 33.14 73.51 -7.62
N HIS A 47 32.72 74.66 -7.09
CA HIS A 47 31.36 75.18 -7.21
C HIS A 47 31.03 75.47 -8.68
N ASN A 48 30.36 74.53 -9.36
CA ASN A 48 29.62 74.82 -10.59
C ASN A 48 28.15 74.42 -10.40
N GLY A 49 27.31 75.45 -10.29
CA GLY A 49 25.87 75.35 -10.05
C GLY A 49 25.08 74.81 -11.24
N HIS A 50 25.17 73.50 -11.47
CA HIS A 50 24.16 72.82 -12.25
C HIS A 50 22.95 72.51 -11.37
N HIS A 51 21.80 73.09 -11.71
CA HIS A 51 20.50 72.68 -11.20
C HIS A 51 20.24 71.21 -11.54
N ILE A 52 20.64 70.30 -10.65
CA ILE A 52 20.32 68.88 -10.71
C ILE A 52 18.80 68.78 -10.56
N LYS A 53 18.10 68.42 -11.64
CA LYS A 53 16.66 68.12 -11.60
C LYS A 53 16.40 67.15 -10.44
N PRO A 54 15.36 67.36 -9.62
CA PRO A 54 15.08 66.48 -8.49
C PRO A 54 14.98 65.05 -9.00
N LYS A 55 15.94 64.22 -8.59
CA LYS A 55 16.03 62.81 -8.94
C LYS A 55 14.74 62.17 -8.41
N VAL A 56 13.93 61.61 -9.31
CA VAL A 56 12.70 60.90 -8.94
C VAL A 56 13.07 59.84 -7.89
N GLU A 57 12.53 59.96 -6.68
CA GLU A 57 12.77 59.05 -5.56
C GLU A 57 12.42 57.62 -6.00
N ARG A 58 13.44 56.79 -6.23
CA ARG A 58 13.26 55.41 -6.65
C ARG A 58 13.25 54.56 -5.40
N ASN A 59 12.05 54.19 -4.95
CA ASN A 59 11.91 53.15 -3.93
C ASN A 59 12.64 51.88 -4.40
N TRP A 60 13.72 51.49 -3.72
CA TRP A 60 14.40 50.23 -3.99
C TRP A 60 13.40 49.09 -3.85
N VAL A 61 13.46 48.12 -4.76
CA VAL A 61 12.76 46.83 -4.69
C VAL A 61 13.72 45.77 -5.20
N SER A 62 14.04 44.79 -4.34
CA SER A 62 14.85 43.64 -4.72
C SER A 62 14.28 43.01 -5.98
N TRP A 63 15.16 42.58 -6.89
CA TRP A 63 14.76 42.07 -8.20
C TRP A 63 13.74 40.92 -8.11
N LYS A 64 13.80 40.11 -7.05
CA LYS A 64 12.88 39.00 -6.76
C LYS A 64 11.44 39.44 -6.50
N LEU A 65 11.27 40.65 -5.97
CA LEU A 65 9.98 41.27 -5.63
C LEU A 65 9.46 42.21 -6.72
N ARG A 66 10.22 42.41 -7.80
CA ARG A 66 9.75 43.20 -8.93
C ARG A 66 8.61 42.47 -9.63
N GLY A 67 7.66 43.23 -10.17
CA GLY A 67 6.43 42.69 -10.76
C GLY A 67 6.67 41.65 -11.87
N TYR A 68 7.75 41.77 -12.66
CA TYR A 68 8.08 40.79 -13.68
C TYR A 68 8.55 39.45 -13.10
N SER A 69 9.31 39.45 -11.99
CA SER A 69 9.75 38.23 -11.31
C SER A 69 8.56 37.52 -10.68
N LEU A 70 7.72 38.27 -9.97
CA LEU A 70 6.47 37.74 -9.38
C LEU A 70 5.48 37.25 -10.46
N GLY A 71 5.37 37.97 -11.58
CA GLY A 71 4.56 37.57 -12.73
C GLY A 71 5.07 36.30 -13.42
N GLY A 72 6.38 36.17 -13.60
CA GLY A 72 7.00 34.93 -14.10
C GLY A 72 6.76 33.76 -13.15
N PHE A 73 6.89 33.99 -11.84
CA PHE A 73 6.59 32.97 -10.83
C PHE A 73 5.09 32.59 -10.83
N LEU A 74 4.19 33.56 -11.01
CA LEU A 74 2.75 33.30 -11.14
C LEU A 74 2.44 32.46 -12.39
N ALA A 75 3.10 32.73 -13.52
CA ALA A 75 2.94 31.93 -14.72
C ALA A 75 3.36 30.47 -14.50
N VAL A 76 4.46 30.23 -13.77
CA VAL A 76 4.88 28.87 -13.37
C VAL A 76 3.83 28.21 -12.47
N GLN A 77 3.28 28.93 -11.49
CA GLN A 77 2.23 28.39 -10.62
C GLN A 77 0.96 28.00 -11.39
N LEU A 78 0.50 28.84 -12.32
CA LEU A 78 -0.64 28.55 -13.19
C LEU A 78 -0.36 27.36 -14.13
N GLY A 79 0.87 27.26 -14.64
CA GLY A 79 1.31 26.10 -15.43
C GLY A 79 1.27 24.80 -14.64
N LEU A 80 1.76 24.81 -13.39
CA LEU A 80 1.70 23.65 -12.49
C LEU A 80 0.25 23.27 -12.17
N LEU A 81 -0.61 24.26 -11.89
CA LEU A 81 -2.03 24.04 -11.63
C LEU A 81 -2.72 23.37 -12.83
N ALA A 82 -2.51 23.90 -14.03
CA ALA A 82 -3.07 23.35 -15.26
C ALA A 82 -2.55 21.93 -15.54
N ALA A 83 -1.27 21.67 -15.31
CA ALA A 83 -0.67 20.35 -15.50
C ALA A 83 -1.29 19.30 -14.55
N ILE A 84 -1.47 19.64 -13.26
CA ILE A 84 -2.07 18.71 -12.29
C ILE A 84 -3.53 18.39 -12.68
N ILE A 85 -4.32 19.41 -13.07
CA ILE A 85 -5.70 19.22 -13.51
C ILE A 85 -5.76 18.37 -14.78
N ALA A 86 -4.91 18.65 -15.78
CA ALA A 86 -4.87 17.90 -17.03
C ALA A 86 -4.51 16.42 -16.79
N MET A 87 -3.53 16.14 -15.93
CA MET A 87 -3.15 14.77 -15.57
C MET A 87 -4.27 14.05 -14.81
N LEU A 88 -4.97 14.73 -13.90
CA LEU A 88 -6.10 14.15 -13.17
C LEU A 88 -7.24 13.77 -14.13
N VAL A 89 -7.64 14.69 -15.02
CA VAL A 89 -8.69 14.44 -16.03
C VAL A 89 -8.28 13.31 -16.98
N ALA A 90 -7.04 13.30 -17.45
CA ALA A 90 -6.53 12.23 -18.31
C ALA A 90 -6.51 10.87 -17.61
N SER A 91 -6.12 10.83 -16.34
CA SER A 91 -6.11 9.60 -15.53
C SER A 91 -7.51 9.03 -15.34
N ILE A 92 -8.51 9.89 -15.08
CA ILE A 92 -9.91 9.46 -14.91
C ILE A 92 -10.49 8.99 -16.25
N LYS A 93 -10.28 9.76 -17.33
CA LYS A 93 -10.85 9.44 -18.65
C LYS A 93 -10.33 8.14 -19.24
N ASN A 94 -9.04 7.85 -19.03
CA ASN A 94 -8.36 6.73 -19.68
C ASN A 94 -8.17 5.51 -18.77
N ASN A 95 -8.80 5.47 -17.58
CA ASN A 95 -8.60 4.44 -16.56
C ASN A 95 -7.11 4.20 -16.24
N GLY A 96 -6.38 5.30 -16.00
CA GLY A 96 -4.93 5.33 -15.78
C GLY A 96 -4.18 6.07 -16.88
N LEU A 97 -3.00 6.57 -16.54
CA LEU A 97 -2.12 7.35 -17.43
C LEU A 97 -1.28 6.45 -18.35
N ALA A 98 -0.59 5.47 -17.76
CA ALA A 98 0.37 4.63 -18.46
C ALA A 98 0.33 3.20 -17.93
N THR A 99 0.49 2.23 -18.81
CA THR A 99 0.71 0.81 -18.46
C THR A 99 2.16 0.60 -18.08
N LEU A 100 2.39 -0.02 -16.92
CA LEU A 100 3.71 -0.35 -16.44
C LEU A 100 4.08 -1.74 -16.94
N ASN A 101 5.04 -1.82 -17.85
CA ASN A 101 5.64 -3.11 -18.20
C ASN A 101 6.63 -3.49 -17.09
N SER A 102 6.52 -4.70 -16.56
CA SER A 102 7.31 -5.20 -15.43
C SER A 102 8.83 -5.30 -15.71
N SER A 103 9.30 -4.92 -16.90
CA SER A 103 10.68 -5.02 -17.35
C SER A 103 11.24 -3.66 -17.78
N VAL A 104 11.25 -2.65 -16.90
CA VAL A 104 12.00 -1.41 -17.16
C VAL A 104 13.43 -1.57 -16.62
N SER A 105 14.36 -1.89 -17.51
CA SER A 105 15.79 -1.85 -17.20
C SER A 105 16.28 -0.40 -17.27
N LEU A 106 16.37 0.28 -16.12
CA LEU A 106 17.04 1.57 -16.01
C LEU A 106 18.57 1.37 -16.15
N ASN A 107 19.13 1.78 -17.28
CA ASN A 107 20.57 2.02 -17.40
C ASN A 107 20.90 3.40 -16.83
N LEU A 108 21.16 3.48 -15.53
CA LEU A 108 21.64 4.73 -14.93
C LEU A 108 23.08 5.04 -15.41
N PRO A 109 23.46 6.33 -15.56
CA PRO A 109 24.83 6.74 -15.85
C PRO A 109 25.81 6.17 -14.81
N GLY A 110 27.02 5.81 -15.24
CA GLY A 110 28.00 4.96 -14.52
C GLY A 110 28.57 5.47 -13.18
N PHE A 111 27.92 6.41 -12.50
CA PHE A 111 28.28 6.88 -11.16
C PHE A 111 27.76 5.97 -10.03
N ILE A 112 26.84 5.04 -10.32
CA ILE A 112 26.33 4.06 -9.36
C ILE A 112 26.79 2.65 -9.79
N PRO A 113 27.50 1.90 -8.94
CA PRO A 113 27.91 0.53 -9.23
C PRO A 113 26.70 -0.35 -9.60
N GLN A 114 26.77 -1.04 -10.74
CA GLN A 114 25.69 -1.93 -11.21
C GLN A 114 25.35 -3.06 -10.21
N SER A 115 26.27 -3.40 -9.30
CA SER A 115 26.05 -4.36 -8.21
C SER A 115 24.93 -3.91 -7.25
N ILE A 116 24.86 -2.62 -6.92
CA ILE A 116 23.81 -2.05 -6.05
C ILE A 116 22.48 -1.97 -6.81
N VAL A 117 22.53 -1.69 -8.11
CA VAL A 117 21.32 -1.64 -8.94
C VAL A 117 20.71 -3.03 -9.09
N LYS A 118 21.50 -4.10 -9.20
CA LYS A 118 20.97 -5.47 -9.28
C LYS A 118 20.28 -5.94 -8.00
N SER A 119 20.69 -5.46 -6.82
CA SER A 119 20.09 -5.84 -5.53
C SER A 119 18.79 -5.08 -5.20
N ILE A 120 18.46 -4.02 -5.92
CA ILE A 120 17.19 -3.31 -5.72
C ILE A 120 16.10 -4.07 -6.49
N ASP A 121 15.08 -4.52 -5.76
CA ASP A 121 13.93 -5.26 -6.25
C ASP A 121 13.29 -4.55 -7.46
N ALA A 122 12.87 -5.30 -8.47
CA ALA A 122 12.33 -4.76 -9.73
C ALA A 122 11.09 -3.87 -9.48
N ASN A 123 10.32 -4.21 -8.45
CA ASN A 123 9.16 -3.45 -8.01
C ASN A 123 9.54 -2.08 -7.43
N LEU A 124 10.64 -2.00 -6.66
CA LEU A 124 11.14 -0.73 -6.11
C LEU A 124 11.67 0.19 -7.22
N LYS A 125 12.38 -0.37 -8.22
CA LYS A 125 12.91 0.39 -9.36
C LYS A 125 11.82 1.12 -10.14
N SER A 126 10.69 0.45 -10.34
CA SER A 126 9.56 1.04 -11.04
C SER A 126 8.99 2.23 -10.25
N SER A 127 8.75 2.06 -8.94
CA SER A 127 8.18 3.09 -8.06
C SER A 127 8.93 4.43 -8.06
N TYR A 128 10.26 4.43 -8.16
CA TYR A 128 11.03 5.67 -8.16
C TYR A 128 10.85 6.52 -9.44
N ILE A 129 10.55 5.90 -10.58
CA ILE A 129 10.49 6.61 -11.88
C ILE A 129 9.36 7.63 -11.89
N TRP A 130 8.20 7.29 -11.34
CA TRP A 130 7.05 8.19 -11.31
C TRP A 130 6.98 9.06 -10.04
N THR A 131 7.64 8.67 -8.94
CA THR A 131 7.58 9.45 -7.69
C THR A 131 8.62 10.58 -7.62
N ILE A 132 9.79 10.44 -8.27
CA ILE A 132 10.86 11.45 -8.23
C ILE A 132 10.51 12.76 -8.96
N PRO A 133 9.93 12.75 -10.19
CA PRO A 133 9.71 13.99 -10.93
C PRO A 133 8.80 15.00 -10.20
N PRO A 134 7.67 14.61 -9.60
CA PRO A 134 6.86 15.54 -8.79
C PRO A 134 7.62 16.15 -7.61
N ILE A 135 8.45 15.37 -6.92
CA ILE A 135 9.26 15.83 -5.78
C ILE A 135 10.29 16.84 -6.26
N PHE A 136 10.97 16.54 -7.37
CA PHE A 136 11.99 17.40 -7.94
C PHE A 136 11.42 18.77 -8.36
N ILE A 137 10.30 18.75 -9.08
CA ILE A 137 9.60 19.98 -9.49
C ILE A 137 9.14 20.79 -8.28
N SER A 138 8.56 20.13 -7.27
CA SER A 138 8.12 20.77 -6.02
C SER A 138 9.29 21.37 -5.24
N SER A 139 10.45 20.72 -5.25
CA SER A 139 11.67 21.20 -4.58
C SER A 139 12.25 22.43 -5.26
N ILE A 140 12.31 22.47 -6.60
CA ILE A 140 12.73 23.67 -7.34
C ILE A 140 11.78 24.83 -7.05
N TYR A 141 10.48 24.57 -7.12
CA TYR A 141 9.44 25.56 -6.83
C TYR A 141 9.62 26.16 -5.43
N ARG A 142 9.87 25.31 -4.43
CA ARG A 142 10.15 25.74 -3.06
C ARG A 142 11.38 26.64 -2.98
N ILE A 143 12.51 26.28 -3.61
CA ILE A 143 13.74 27.10 -3.58
C ILE A 143 13.48 28.49 -4.15
N CYS A 144 12.72 28.58 -5.25
CA CYS A 144 12.32 29.87 -5.82
C CYS A 144 11.45 30.69 -4.84
N TRP A 145 10.49 30.05 -4.19
CA TRP A 145 9.62 30.69 -3.18
C TRP A 145 10.39 31.19 -1.96
N ASP A 146 11.30 30.38 -1.43
CA ASP A 146 12.17 30.73 -0.30
C ASP A 146 13.06 31.94 -0.67
N GLY A 147 13.46 32.06 -1.93
CA GLY A 147 14.15 33.22 -2.47
C GLY A 147 13.32 34.51 -2.38
N ILE A 148 12.02 34.46 -2.69
CA ILE A 148 11.09 35.59 -2.59
C ILE A 148 10.87 35.97 -1.12
N ILE A 149 10.69 34.98 -0.24
CA ILE A 149 10.50 35.19 1.19
C ILE A 149 11.75 35.81 1.82
N GLY A 150 12.94 35.33 1.45
CA GLY A 150 14.20 35.90 1.90
C GLY A 150 14.27 37.40 1.61
N ALA A 151 13.89 37.81 0.39
CA ALA A 151 13.83 39.22 0.03
C ALA A 151 12.76 40.01 0.81
N LEU A 152 11.60 39.41 1.13
CA LEU A 152 10.58 40.04 1.99
C LEU A 152 11.09 40.25 3.42
N ILE A 153 11.74 39.24 3.98
CA ILE A 153 12.30 39.27 5.33
C ILE A 153 13.39 40.35 5.43
N GLU A 154 14.32 40.38 4.47
CA GLU A 154 15.40 41.36 4.44
C GLU A 154 14.87 42.79 4.25
N ARG A 155 13.77 42.97 3.53
CA ARG A 155 13.13 44.27 3.32
C ARG A 155 12.33 44.78 4.52
N GLN A 156 11.76 43.89 5.34
CA GLN A 156 10.79 44.26 6.37
C GLN A 156 11.29 45.31 7.39
N PRO A 157 12.52 45.23 7.93
CA PRO A 157 13.04 46.24 8.86
C PRO A 157 13.02 47.66 8.28
N PHE A 158 13.38 47.79 6.99
CA PHE A 158 13.45 49.05 6.28
C PHE A 158 12.07 49.63 5.98
N VAL A 159 11.09 48.77 5.70
CA VAL A 159 9.69 49.17 5.53
C VAL A 159 9.15 49.78 6.82
N GLU A 160 9.44 49.20 7.99
CA GLU A 160 8.99 49.75 9.27
C GLU A 160 9.67 51.09 9.59
N LEU A 161 10.95 51.26 9.24
CA LEU A 161 11.64 52.56 9.36
C LEU A 161 10.97 53.65 8.52
N ALA A 162 10.53 53.33 7.30
CA ALA A 162 9.86 54.27 6.40
C ALA A 162 8.38 54.56 6.76
N ARG A 163 7.70 53.61 7.42
CA ARG A 163 6.24 53.65 7.66
C ARG A 163 5.74 54.83 8.50
N ASN A 164 6.58 55.37 9.37
CA ASN A 164 6.15 56.34 10.40
C ASN A 164 6.32 57.82 9.99
N ASN A 165 6.48 58.14 8.70
CA ASN A 165 6.61 59.51 8.18
C ASN A 165 7.60 60.36 9.01
N GLY A 166 8.78 59.80 9.34
CA GLY A 166 9.80 60.48 10.14
C GLY A 166 9.65 60.41 11.67
N LYS A 167 8.55 59.85 12.22
CA LYS A 167 8.35 59.69 13.68
C LYS A 167 9.17 58.55 14.32
N GLY A 168 10.00 57.87 13.52
CA GLY A 168 10.84 56.74 13.90
C GLY A 168 10.08 55.44 14.20
N ALA A 169 10.66 54.31 13.82
CA ALA A 169 10.22 52.97 14.19
C ALA A 169 10.83 52.57 15.54
N ARG A 170 10.14 51.72 16.30
CA ARG A 170 10.73 51.15 17.53
C ARG A 170 11.93 50.29 17.16
N LEU A 171 13.00 50.39 17.96
CA LEU A 171 14.25 49.67 17.69
C LEU A 171 14.03 48.14 17.68
N SER A 172 13.20 47.64 18.60
CA SER A 172 12.78 46.23 18.70
C SER A 172 11.99 45.70 17.50
N LYS A 173 11.44 46.59 16.66
CA LYS A 173 10.63 46.23 15.48
C LYS A 173 11.34 46.46 14.15
N SER A 174 12.51 47.09 14.16
CA SER A 174 13.25 47.47 12.96
C SER A 174 14.68 46.92 13.02
N ILE A 175 15.65 47.70 13.51
CA ILE A 175 17.08 47.43 13.38
C ILE A 175 17.52 46.18 14.16
N MET A 176 16.95 45.93 15.35
CA MET A 176 17.30 44.74 16.15
C MET A 176 16.56 43.48 15.72
N LEU A 177 15.71 43.57 14.69
CA LEU A 177 14.86 42.48 14.27
C LEU A 177 15.51 41.69 13.14
N ASP A 178 16.13 40.58 13.51
CA ASP A 178 16.64 39.60 12.55
C ASP A 178 15.73 38.37 12.53
N TYR A 179 15.00 38.19 11.42
CA TYR A 179 14.22 36.96 11.17
C TYR A 179 15.04 35.89 10.45
N ARG A 180 16.17 36.24 9.84
CA ARG A 180 16.98 35.35 8.99
C ARG A 180 17.81 34.38 9.81
N SER A 181 18.37 34.84 10.94
CA SER A 181 19.10 33.96 11.87
C SER A 181 18.19 33.05 12.70
N MET A 182 16.89 33.35 12.76
CA MET A 182 15.94 32.58 13.55
C MET A 182 15.40 31.39 12.76
N PHE A 183 15.28 30.25 13.43
CA PHE A 183 14.58 29.12 12.86
C PHE A 183 13.12 29.51 12.54
N GLN A 184 12.64 29.14 11.35
CA GLN A 184 11.37 29.65 10.80
C GLN A 184 10.17 29.46 11.74
N ILE A 185 10.12 28.33 12.46
CA ILE A 185 9.04 28.01 13.42
C ILE A 185 8.98 29.05 14.55
N PHE A 186 10.12 29.54 15.03
CA PHE A 186 10.18 30.57 16.07
C PHE A 186 10.00 32.00 15.50
N ALA A 187 10.40 32.22 14.24
CA ALA A 187 10.23 33.50 13.57
C ALA A 187 8.76 33.87 13.34
N ILE A 188 7.88 32.90 13.08
CA ILE A 188 6.44 33.12 12.81
C ILE A 188 5.71 33.78 13.99
N PRO A 189 5.70 33.23 15.23
CA PRO A 189 5.07 33.90 16.37
C PRO A 189 5.66 35.27 16.65
N LYS A 190 6.98 35.43 16.47
CA LYS A 190 7.66 36.72 16.63
C LYS A 190 7.20 37.74 15.60
N ALA A 191 6.98 37.32 14.35
CA ALA A 191 6.43 38.17 13.30
C ALA A 191 5.00 38.63 13.59
N PHE A 192 4.12 37.74 14.06
CA PHE A 192 2.77 38.12 14.49
C PHE A 192 2.81 39.11 15.67
N LYS A 193 3.64 38.85 16.68
CA LYS A 193 3.81 39.75 17.83
C LYS A 193 4.25 41.15 17.43
N ASN A 194 5.10 41.25 16.40
CA ASN A 194 5.57 42.54 15.87
C ASN A 194 4.56 43.22 14.93
N ARG A 195 3.45 42.55 14.57
CA ARG A 195 2.44 42.95 13.57
C ARG A 195 2.95 42.92 12.12
N HIS A 196 3.94 42.08 11.84
CA HIS A 196 4.46 41.84 10.49
C HIS A 196 3.70 40.67 9.84
N ILE A 197 2.40 40.87 9.63
CA ILE A 197 1.45 39.81 9.24
C ILE A 197 1.84 39.21 7.88
N VAL A 198 2.22 40.04 6.90
CA VAL A 198 2.60 39.59 5.55
C VAL A 198 3.83 38.67 5.60
N VAL A 199 4.84 39.04 6.38
CA VAL A 199 6.06 38.22 6.54
C VAL A 199 5.74 36.93 7.29
N ALA A 200 4.88 36.98 8.31
CA ALA A 200 4.43 35.80 9.05
C ALA A 200 3.74 34.77 8.13
N PHE A 201 2.78 35.21 7.31
CA PHE A 201 2.11 34.33 6.34
C PHE A 201 3.05 33.82 5.25
N ALA A 202 3.98 34.65 4.77
CA ALA A 202 4.99 34.22 3.82
C ALA A 202 5.84 33.07 4.40
N MET A 203 6.30 33.20 5.66
CA MET A 203 7.03 32.13 6.35
C MET A 203 6.17 30.87 6.58
N ILE A 204 4.89 31.02 6.91
CA ILE A 204 3.95 29.88 7.01
C ILE A 204 3.86 29.14 5.67
N TRP A 205 3.74 29.85 4.56
CA TRP A 205 3.71 29.23 3.23
C TRP A 205 5.01 28.48 2.88
N SER A 206 6.19 29.03 3.23
CA SER A 206 7.46 28.31 3.12
C SER A 206 7.45 27.00 3.91
N LEU A 207 6.93 27.04 5.15
CA LEU A 207 6.83 25.86 6.00
C LEU A 207 5.89 24.80 5.40
N ILE A 208 4.71 25.22 4.90
CA ILE A 208 3.75 24.33 4.22
C ILE A 208 4.36 23.70 2.98
N LEU A 209 5.13 24.44 2.18
CA LEU A 209 5.79 23.91 0.99
C LEU A 209 6.89 22.90 1.34
N SER A 210 7.65 23.20 2.39
CA SER A 210 8.72 22.35 2.90
C SER A 210 8.20 21.04 3.49
N LEU A 211 7.26 21.13 4.43
CA LEU A 211 6.81 19.98 5.24
C LEU A 211 5.58 19.28 4.68
N GLY A 212 4.76 19.96 3.88
CA GLY A 212 3.53 19.41 3.30
C GLY A 212 3.71 19.02 1.85
N ILE A 213 3.91 20.01 0.96
CA ILE A 213 3.81 19.79 -0.48
C ILE A 213 4.90 18.88 -1.02
N THR A 214 6.15 19.07 -0.59
CA THR A 214 7.27 18.25 -1.07
C THR A 214 7.06 16.75 -0.76
N PRO A 215 6.81 16.31 0.49
CA PRO A 215 6.57 14.89 0.75
C PRO A 215 5.26 14.38 0.16
N ILE A 216 4.17 15.17 0.16
CA ILE A 216 2.88 14.75 -0.40
C ILE A 216 2.97 14.54 -1.92
N SER A 217 3.77 15.34 -2.63
CA SER A 217 3.96 15.21 -4.08
C SER A 217 4.51 13.85 -4.51
N SER A 218 5.26 13.16 -3.63
CA SER A 218 5.76 11.80 -3.87
C SER A 218 4.66 10.77 -4.09
N ARG A 219 3.46 11.03 -3.57
CA ARG A 219 2.29 10.15 -3.64
C ARG A 219 1.28 10.60 -4.67
N LEU A 220 1.62 11.59 -5.51
CA LEU A 220 0.74 12.09 -6.57
C LEU A 220 0.36 10.99 -7.56
N PHE A 221 1.29 10.07 -7.83
CA PHE A 221 1.05 8.92 -8.69
C PHE A 221 1.08 7.63 -7.88
N ASP A 222 0.13 6.74 -8.16
CA ASP A 222 -0.02 5.46 -7.50
C ASP A 222 -0.29 4.35 -8.51
N SER A 223 0.27 3.17 -8.30
CA SER A 223 0.13 2.04 -9.22
C SER A 223 -1.00 1.12 -8.76
N HIS A 224 -1.98 0.85 -9.63
CA HIS A 224 -3.06 -0.09 -9.37
C HIS A 224 -3.13 -1.14 -10.47
N ASP A 225 -3.42 -2.38 -10.09
CA ASP A 225 -3.68 -3.46 -11.03
C ASP A 225 -5.11 -3.34 -11.55
N ILE A 226 -5.24 -3.26 -12.88
CA ILE A 226 -6.53 -3.33 -13.55
C ILE A 226 -6.60 -4.54 -14.47
N THR A 227 -7.74 -5.21 -14.44
CA THR A 227 -8.04 -6.34 -15.32
C THR A 227 -8.61 -5.80 -16.63
N ILE A 228 -7.85 -5.91 -17.72
CA ILE A 228 -8.32 -5.54 -19.05
C ILE A 228 -8.85 -6.81 -19.73
N SER A 229 -10.17 -6.83 -19.99
CA SER A 229 -10.84 -7.93 -20.70
C SER A 229 -10.99 -7.61 -22.18
N TYR A 230 -10.74 -8.60 -23.04
CA TYR A 230 -10.96 -8.54 -24.47
C TYR A 230 -11.68 -9.81 -24.95
N PRO A 231 -12.58 -9.70 -25.94
CA PRO A 231 -13.26 -10.87 -26.50
C PRO A 231 -12.23 -11.74 -27.23
N VAL A 232 -12.35 -13.06 -27.05
CA VAL A 232 -11.54 -14.07 -27.73
C VAL A 232 -12.40 -15.24 -28.16
N ASP A 233 -12.02 -15.86 -29.26
CA ASP A 233 -12.64 -17.12 -29.67
C ASP A 233 -12.01 -18.27 -28.89
N VAL A 234 -12.83 -19.24 -28.51
CA VAL A 234 -12.46 -20.38 -27.70
C VAL A 234 -12.94 -21.66 -28.38
N ASN A 235 -12.10 -22.69 -28.39
CA ASN A 235 -12.46 -24.02 -28.83
C ASN A 235 -12.79 -24.89 -27.63
N VAL A 236 -14.01 -25.41 -27.57
CA VAL A 236 -14.42 -26.43 -26.60
C VAL A 236 -14.18 -27.81 -27.21
N PHE A 237 -13.47 -28.67 -26.47
CA PHE A 237 -13.00 -29.95 -26.99
C PHE A 237 -13.78 -31.15 -26.51
N ASP A 238 -14.60 -31.03 -25.46
CA ASP A 238 -15.23 -32.21 -24.85
C ASP A 238 -16.74 -32.19 -25.06
N THR A 239 -17.32 -33.36 -25.35
CA THR A 239 -18.76 -33.61 -25.39
C THR A 239 -19.13 -34.74 -24.45
N TYR A 240 -20.28 -34.64 -23.82
CA TYR A 240 -20.77 -35.65 -22.89
C TYR A 240 -21.43 -36.81 -23.63
N ASP A 241 -21.02 -38.03 -23.29
CA ASP A 241 -21.50 -39.27 -23.88
C ASP A 241 -21.81 -40.28 -22.76
N SER A 242 -23.09 -40.48 -22.45
CA SER A 242 -23.53 -41.37 -21.37
C SER A 242 -23.34 -42.85 -21.70
N ASP A 243 -23.25 -43.21 -22.99
CA ASP A 243 -23.20 -44.61 -23.42
C ASP A 243 -21.80 -45.21 -23.30
N ARG A 244 -20.79 -44.39 -22.96
CA ARG A 244 -19.41 -44.83 -22.71
C ARG A 244 -19.23 -45.53 -21.37
N PHE A 245 -20.12 -45.27 -20.43
CA PHE A 245 -20.06 -45.94 -19.14
C PHE A 245 -20.81 -47.27 -19.24
N SER A 246 -20.10 -48.37 -19.03
CA SER A 246 -20.67 -49.71 -19.02
C SER A 246 -20.24 -50.45 -17.76
N GLU A 247 -20.86 -51.59 -17.47
CA GLU A 247 -20.47 -52.46 -16.35
C GLU A 247 -18.99 -52.91 -16.42
N ALA A 248 -18.39 -52.91 -17.62
CA ALA A 248 -16.99 -53.27 -17.84
C ALA A 248 -16.00 -52.10 -17.63
N SER A 249 -16.48 -50.89 -17.32
CA SER A 249 -15.64 -49.71 -17.12
C SER A 249 -14.95 -49.77 -15.74
N ASP A 250 -13.62 -49.85 -15.72
CA ASP A 250 -12.85 -49.81 -14.47
C ASP A 250 -12.68 -48.37 -13.97
N ILE A 251 -13.38 -47.99 -12.90
CA ILE A 251 -13.23 -46.67 -12.25
C ILE A 251 -12.34 -46.69 -11.01
N SER A 252 -11.55 -47.75 -10.77
CA SER A 252 -10.65 -47.83 -9.60
C SER A 252 -9.70 -46.63 -9.55
N TYR A 253 -9.20 -46.19 -10.72
CA TYR A 253 -8.33 -45.03 -10.83
C TYR A 253 -9.03 -43.70 -10.49
N VAL A 254 -10.36 -43.61 -10.65
CA VAL A 254 -11.15 -42.44 -10.23
C VAL A 254 -11.09 -42.32 -8.71
N PHE A 255 -11.30 -43.43 -8.00
CA PHE A 255 -11.20 -43.47 -6.54
C PHE A 255 -9.81 -43.05 -6.07
N ASP A 256 -8.75 -43.53 -6.73
CA ASP A 256 -7.38 -43.15 -6.38
C ASP A 256 -7.11 -41.66 -6.56
N ASN A 257 -7.64 -41.06 -7.64
CA ASN A 257 -7.56 -39.61 -7.84
C ASN A 257 -8.32 -38.85 -6.75
N VAL A 258 -9.55 -39.27 -6.42
CA VAL A 258 -10.35 -38.60 -5.38
C VAL A 258 -9.69 -38.75 -4.01
N VAL A 259 -9.15 -39.91 -3.67
CA VAL A 259 -8.38 -40.15 -2.44
C VAL A 259 -7.16 -39.23 -2.40
N ALA A 260 -6.38 -39.17 -3.48
CA ALA A 260 -5.23 -38.27 -3.59
C ALA A 260 -5.62 -36.80 -3.37
N ILE A 261 -6.69 -36.34 -4.01
CA ILE A 261 -7.17 -34.95 -3.93
C ILE A 261 -7.75 -34.67 -2.53
N SER A 262 -8.75 -35.43 -2.12
CA SER A 262 -9.57 -35.17 -0.94
C SER A 262 -8.94 -35.58 0.38
N LEU A 263 -7.99 -36.53 0.40
CA LEU A 263 -7.30 -36.95 1.64
C LEU A 263 -5.86 -36.44 1.72
N TYR A 264 -5.14 -36.39 0.61
CA TYR A 264 -3.73 -35.99 0.60
C TYR A 264 -3.47 -34.59 0.05
N GLY A 265 -4.51 -33.87 -0.41
CA GLY A 265 -4.38 -32.51 -0.90
C GLY A 265 -3.63 -32.41 -2.24
N ALA A 266 -3.70 -33.46 -3.07
CA ALA A 266 -3.22 -33.40 -4.44
C ALA A 266 -4.00 -32.36 -5.26
N ASN A 267 -3.40 -31.91 -6.37
CA ASN A 267 -4.07 -31.01 -7.30
C ASN A 267 -5.27 -31.71 -7.96
N ASN A 268 -6.34 -30.95 -8.19
CA ASN A 268 -7.49 -31.44 -8.95
C ASN A 268 -7.07 -31.87 -10.37
N VAL A 269 -7.81 -32.83 -10.92
CA VAL A 269 -7.71 -33.18 -12.34
C VAL A 269 -8.01 -31.90 -13.17
N PRO A 270 -7.32 -31.67 -14.30
CA PRO A 270 -7.59 -30.50 -15.14
C PRO A 270 -9.06 -30.40 -15.50
N PHE A 271 -9.61 -29.18 -15.42
CA PHE A 271 -11.04 -28.90 -15.64
C PHE A 271 -11.98 -29.64 -14.69
N THR A 272 -11.55 -29.96 -13.46
CA THR A 272 -12.45 -30.41 -12.38
C THR A 272 -12.27 -29.58 -11.12
N ASN A 273 -13.35 -29.49 -10.35
CA ASN A 273 -13.32 -29.13 -8.94
C ASN A 273 -13.91 -30.29 -8.12
N THR A 274 -13.95 -30.17 -6.79
CA THR A 274 -14.50 -31.17 -5.88
C THR A 274 -15.96 -31.55 -6.15
N THR A 275 -16.71 -30.69 -6.84
CA THR A 275 -18.14 -30.89 -7.08
C THR A 275 -18.54 -30.87 -8.55
N HIS A 276 -17.67 -30.39 -9.45
CA HIS A 276 -18.03 -30.15 -10.85
C HIS A 276 -16.94 -30.62 -11.80
N ALA A 277 -17.35 -31.25 -12.89
CA ALA A 277 -16.54 -31.55 -14.06
C ALA A 277 -16.87 -30.56 -15.17
N PHE A 278 -15.87 -29.97 -15.82
CA PHE A 278 -16.08 -28.99 -16.88
C PHE A 278 -15.57 -29.51 -18.22
N GLN A 279 -16.23 -29.10 -19.30
CA GLN A 279 -15.70 -29.29 -20.65
C GLN A 279 -14.36 -28.58 -20.80
N SER A 280 -13.39 -29.25 -21.42
CA SER A 280 -12.10 -28.64 -21.74
C SER A 280 -12.27 -27.58 -22.80
N PHE A 281 -11.55 -26.47 -22.65
CA PHE A 281 -11.48 -25.45 -23.68
C PHE A 281 -10.07 -24.86 -23.80
N ALA A 282 -9.74 -24.34 -24.97
CA ALA A 282 -8.55 -23.53 -25.18
C ALA A 282 -8.86 -22.29 -26.02
N VAL A 283 -8.15 -21.21 -25.72
CA VAL A 283 -8.26 -19.95 -26.45
C VAL A 283 -7.62 -20.10 -27.84
N VAL A 284 -8.31 -19.64 -28.87
CA VAL A 284 -7.84 -19.68 -30.26
C VAL A 284 -6.93 -18.49 -30.56
N GLY A 285 -5.79 -18.75 -31.20
CA GLY A 285 -4.85 -17.72 -31.68
C GLY A 285 -3.68 -17.39 -30.75
N ASN A 286 -2.93 -16.34 -31.09
CA ASN A 286 -1.67 -15.93 -30.43
C ASN A 286 -1.81 -15.43 -28.98
N ALA A 287 -3.02 -15.49 -28.40
CA ALA A 287 -3.26 -15.12 -27.00
C ALA A 287 -2.61 -16.11 -26.02
N THR A 288 -2.33 -17.34 -26.45
CA THR A 288 -1.71 -18.42 -25.65
C THR A 288 -0.26 -18.16 -25.25
N ASN A 289 0.48 -17.32 -25.99
CA ASN A 289 1.85 -16.91 -25.65
C ASN A 289 1.93 -15.86 -24.53
N ARG A 290 0.81 -15.50 -23.90
CA ARG A 290 0.77 -14.51 -22.83
C ARG A 290 0.65 -15.22 -21.47
N THR A 291 1.72 -15.16 -20.68
CA THR A 291 1.73 -15.65 -19.29
C THR A 291 0.67 -14.94 -18.44
N ASN A 292 -0.01 -15.69 -17.56
CA ASN A 292 -1.03 -15.20 -16.62
C ASN A 292 -2.28 -14.61 -17.31
N LEU A 293 -2.72 -15.23 -18.39
CA LEU A 293 -3.98 -14.88 -19.01
C LEU A 293 -5.12 -15.63 -18.30
N GLN A 294 -6.02 -14.86 -17.68
CA GLN A 294 -7.31 -15.40 -17.24
C GLN A 294 -8.21 -15.47 -18.45
N SER A 295 -8.79 -16.61 -18.76
CA SER A 295 -9.71 -16.75 -19.89
C SER A 295 -11.01 -17.36 -19.41
N SER A 296 -12.10 -16.83 -19.92
CA SER A 296 -13.45 -17.27 -19.60
C SER A 296 -14.16 -17.74 -20.85
N ALA A 297 -14.93 -18.81 -20.72
CA ALA A 297 -15.71 -19.39 -21.81
C ALA A 297 -17.06 -19.90 -21.29
N GLU A 298 -18.07 -19.89 -22.16
CA GLU A 298 -19.33 -20.57 -21.89
C GLU A 298 -19.13 -22.08 -22.06
N VAL A 299 -19.31 -22.83 -20.97
CA VAL A 299 -19.12 -24.28 -20.92
C VAL A 299 -20.24 -24.92 -20.13
N THR A 300 -20.45 -26.21 -20.38
CA THR A 300 -21.31 -27.05 -19.56
C THR A 300 -20.49 -27.71 -18.47
N SER A 301 -20.99 -27.63 -17.23
CA SER A 301 -20.47 -28.36 -16.09
C SER A 301 -21.39 -29.53 -15.72
N TYR A 302 -20.81 -30.63 -15.27
CA TYR A 302 -21.51 -31.83 -14.84
C TYR A 302 -21.24 -32.03 -13.36
N HIS A 303 -22.29 -32.25 -12.58
CA HIS A 303 -22.20 -32.43 -11.15
C HIS A 303 -23.25 -33.42 -10.66
N ALA A 304 -23.00 -33.96 -9.47
CA ALA A 304 -23.94 -34.82 -8.79
C ALA A 304 -24.00 -34.45 -7.31
N SER A 305 -25.18 -34.64 -6.74
CA SER A 305 -25.47 -34.40 -5.32
C SER A 305 -26.22 -35.58 -4.74
N LEU A 306 -26.05 -35.80 -3.43
CA LEU A 306 -26.85 -36.76 -2.67
C LEU A 306 -27.76 -36.02 -1.70
N ASP A 307 -29.06 -36.29 -1.80
CA ASP A 307 -30.04 -35.91 -0.79
C ASP A 307 -30.17 -37.02 0.26
N CYS A 308 -29.41 -36.89 1.34
CA CYS A 308 -29.22 -37.89 2.37
C CYS A 308 -29.99 -37.55 3.65
N GLN A 309 -30.62 -38.57 4.24
CA GLN A 309 -31.27 -38.47 5.56
C GLN A 309 -31.04 -39.72 6.39
N PHE A 310 -31.00 -39.55 7.71
CA PHE A 310 -30.86 -40.64 8.65
C PHE A 310 -32.17 -41.42 8.77
N VAL A 311 -32.05 -42.74 8.83
CA VAL A 311 -33.19 -43.62 9.06
C VAL A 311 -33.45 -43.70 10.57
N THR A 312 -34.64 -43.29 11.01
CA THR A 312 -35.06 -43.35 12.42
C THR A 312 -35.76 -44.65 12.77
N ASP A 313 -36.52 -45.23 11.83
CA ASP A 313 -37.38 -46.39 12.06
C ASP A 313 -36.73 -47.67 11.52
N LEU A 314 -35.56 -47.99 12.08
CA LEU A 314 -34.79 -49.16 11.68
C LEU A 314 -35.24 -50.41 12.44
N SER A 315 -35.72 -51.42 11.72
CA SER A 315 -35.85 -52.77 12.25
C SER A 315 -34.72 -53.65 11.71
N TRP A 316 -34.12 -54.47 12.57
CA TRP A 316 -33.01 -55.34 12.19
C TRP A 316 -33.09 -56.70 12.86
N SER A 317 -32.62 -57.74 12.17
CA SER A 317 -32.54 -59.10 12.67
C SER A 317 -31.23 -59.78 12.22
N VAL A 318 -30.82 -60.83 12.93
CA VAL A 318 -29.66 -61.65 12.55
C VAL A 318 -30.19 -62.94 11.95
N LEU A 319 -29.88 -63.18 10.66
CA LEU A 319 -30.46 -64.30 9.91
C LEU A 319 -29.67 -65.61 10.06
N ASP A 320 -28.34 -65.52 10.19
CA ASP A 320 -27.49 -66.67 10.42
C ASP A 320 -26.34 -66.28 11.36
N SER A 321 -26.29 -66.96 12.50
CA SER A 321 -25.22 -66.86 13.48
C SER A 321 -24.84 -68.27 13.90
N ASN A 322 -24.37 -69.09 12.94
CA ASN A 322 -23.73 -70.33 13.33
C ASN A 322 -22.55 -69.97 14.26
N PRO A 323 -22.51 -70.45 15.52
CA PRO A 323 -21.48 -70.06 16.48
C PRO A 323 -20.07 -70.53 16.10
N SER A 324 -19.96 -71.38 15.07
CA SER A 324 -18.71 -71.82 14.46
C SER A 324 -18.25 -70.96 13.28
N ASP A 325 -19.13 -70.11 12.72
CA ASP A 325 -18.80 -69.24 11.59
C ASP A 325 -18.28 -67.89 12.08
N THR A 326 -17.19 -67.43 11.47
CA THR A 326 -16.59 -66.11 11.70
C THR A 326 -17.37 -64.99 11.01
N VAL A 327 -18.63 -65.23 10.65
CA VAL A 327 -19.44 -64.41 9.75
C VAL A 327 -20.88 -64.36 10.27
N ALA A 328 -21.41 -63.15 10.48
CA ALA A 328 -22.79 -62.91 10.85
C ALA A 328 -23.51 -62.14 9.72
N GLN A 329 -24.73 -62.56 9.39
CA GLN A 329 -25.58 -61.85 8.44
C GLN A 329 -26.64 -61.02 9.17
N TYR A 330 -26.63 -59.71 8.91
CA TYR A 330 -27.64 -58.78 9.40
C TYR A 330 -28.62 -58.45 8.29
N HIS A 331 -29.89 -58.47 8.67
CA HIS A 331 -31.02 -58.12 7.84
C HIS A 331 -31.63 -56.83 8.38
N PHE A 332 -31.70 -55.80 7.55
CA PHE A 332 -32.25 -54.49 7.88
C PHE A 332 -33.51 -54.26 7.07
N THR A 333 -34.57 -53.80 7.73
CA THR A 333 -35.82 -53.42 7.09
C THR A 333 -36.28 -52.06 7.62
N PHE A 334 -36.47 -51.11 6.71
CA PHE A 334 -36.92 -49.76 7.03
C PHE A 334 -37.68 -49.11 5.87
N ASN A 335 -38.46 -48.07 6.15
CA ASN A 335 -39.14 -47.28 5.13
C ASN A 335 -38.42 -45.93 4.95
N ASP A 336 -38.10 -45.57 3.71
CA ASP A 336 -37.49 -44.29 3.34
C ASP A 336 -38.31 -43.59 2.24
N ARG A 337 -39.02 -42.50 2.59
CA ARG A 337 -39.81 -41.68 1.66
C ARG A 337 -40.73 -42.54 0.78
N ASP A 338 -41.56 -43.35 1.43
CA ASP A 338 -42.52 -44.27 0.80
C ASP A 338 -41.88 -45.42 -0.01
N CYS A 339 -40.63 -45.75 0.28
CA CYS A 339 -39.97 -46.95 -0.26
C CYS A 339 -39.54 -47.88 0.87
N ASP A 340 -40.08 -49.10 0.87
CA ASP A 340 -39.64 -50.16 1.78
C ASP A 340 -38.31 -50.75 1.27
N ILE A 341 -37.29 -50.65 2.10
CA ILE A 341 -35.93 -51.13 1.81
C ILE A 341 -35.65 -52.34 2.68
N ASP A 342 -35.14 -53.39 2.04
CA ASP A 342 -34.72 -54.64 2.66
C ASP A 342 -33.26 -54.91 2.25
N MET A 343 -32.34 -54.84 3.22
CA MET A 343 -30.90 -54.96 3.01
C MET A 343 -30.31 -56.12 3.81
N LEU A 344 -29.45 -56.90 3.16
CA LEU A 344 -28.60 -57.89 3.82
C LEU A 344 -27.15 -57.45 3.81
N THR A 345 -26.53 -57.40 4.99
CA THR A 345 -25.07 -57.22 5.09
C THR A 345 -24.43 -58.37 5.83
N THR A 346 -23.19 -58.64 5.46
CA THR A 346 -22.36 -59.66 6.08
C THR A 346 -21.22 -58.98 6.83
N VAL A 347 -21.05 -59.33 8.11
CA VAL A 347 -20.02 -58.78 9.00
C VAL A 347 -19.16 -59.93 9.50
N THR A 348 -17.85 -59.76 9.52
CA THR A 348 -16.94 -60.78 10.05
C THR A 348 -16.54 -60.48 11.49
N THR A 349 -16.24 -61.51 12.27
CA THR A 349 -16.01 -61.40 13.72
C THR A 349 -14.76 -60.61 14.11
N THR A 350 -13.89 -60.30 13.14
CA THR A 350 -12.70 -59.49 13.33
C THR A 350 -12.98 -57.99 13.32
N ASP A 351 -14.08 -57.57 12.70
CA ASP A 351 -14.33 -56.18 12.32
C ASP A 351 -14.85 -55.33 13.49
N SER A 352 -14.17 -54.23 13.82
CA SER A 352 -14.60 -53.31 14.90
C SER A 352 -15.42 -52.12 14.41
N ILE A 353 -15.30 -51.79 13.13
CA ILE A 353 -15.96 -50.66 12.48
C ILE A 353 -16.49 -51.18 11.14
N ILE A 354 -17.75 -50.86 10.84
CA ILE A 354 -18.41 -51.26 9.60
C ILE A 354 -18.85 -49.99 8.90
N VAL A 355 -18.51 -49.85 7.61
CA VAL A 355 -19.00 -48.78 6.73
C VAL A 355 -19.26 -49.38 5.36
N ARG A 356 -20.46 -49.92 5.16
CA ARG A 356 -20.86 -50.56 3.91
C ARG A 356 -21.83 -49.67 3.15
N THR A 357 -21.69 -49.61 1.84
CA THR A 357 -22.65 -48.94 0.97
C THR A 357 -23.36 -49.96 0.09
N ASP A 358 -24.63 -49.73 -0.18
CA ASP A 358 -25.49 -50.60 -0.98
C ASP A 358 -26.45 -49.75 -1.82
N ARG A 359 -27.04 -50.34 -2.86
CA ARG A 359 -27.94 -49.65 -3.79
C ARG A 359 -29.30 -50.34 -3.86
N PHE A 360 -30.35 -49.53 -4.01
CA PHE A 360 -31.72 -50.01 -4.16
C PHE A 360 -32.39 -49.33 -5.35
N ILE A 361 -32.71 -50.13 -6.37
CA ILE A 361 -33.32 -49.67 -7.63
C ILE A 361 -34.84 -49.87 -7.68
N ASN A 362 -35.43 -50.58 -6.70
CA ASN A 362 -36.87 -50.91 -6.68
C ASN A 362 -37.78 -49.74 -6.28
N CYS A 363 -37.19 -48.59 -5.94
CA CYS A 363 -37.91 -47.36 -5.59
C CYS A 363 -38.15 -46.49 -6.84
N ALA A 364 -39.17 -45.62 -6.81
CA ALA A 364 -39.43 -44.64 -7.88
C ALA A 364 -38.25 -43.70 -8.19
N SER A 365 -37.32 -43.57 -7.24
CA SER A 365 -36.02 -42.95 -7.43
C SER A 365 -34.99 -43.84 -6.76
N HIS A 366 -33.90 -44.20 -7.45
CA HIS A 366 -32.88 -45.07 -6.87
C HIS A 366 -32.38 -44.52 -5.53
N ARG A 367 -31.97 -45.41 -4.64
CA ARG A 367 -31.44 -45.07 -3.33
C ARG A 367 -30.04 -45.66 -3.19
N ILE A 368 -29.15 -44.89 -2.60
CA ILE A 368 -27.86 -45.37 -2.10
C ILE A 368 -27.96 -45.37 -0.58
N VAL A 369 -27.77 -46.52 0.04
CA VAL A 369 -27.84 -46.68 1.50
C VAL A 369 -26.43 -46.88 2.01
N VAL A 370 -26.03 -46.06 2.97
CA VAL A 370 -24.76 -46.19 3.69
C VAL A 370 -25.05 -46.69 5.09
N ALA A 371 -24.69 -47.93 5.35
CA ALA A 371 -24.79 -48.57 6.65
C ALA A 371 -23.46 -48.43 7.40
N TYR A 372 -23.48 -47.82 8.58
CA TYR A 372 -22.28 -47.72 9.38
C TYR A 372 -22.54 -47.94 10.88
N GLY A 373 -21.53 -48.44 11.58
CA GLY A 373 -21.64 -48.72 13.01
C GLY A 373 -20.37 -49.31 13.60
N THR A 374 -20.37 -49.46 14.93
CA THR A 374 -19.26 -50.05 15.68
C THR A 374 -19.61 -51.45 16.16
N GLY A 375 -18.80 -52.44 15.77
CA GLY A 375 -18.89 -53.80 16.26
C GLY A 375 -18.03 -54.00 17.50
N THR A 376 -18.60 -54.53 18.58
CA THR A 376 -17.80 -55.17 19.63
C THR A 376 -18.19 -56.64 19.68
N TYR A 377 -17.27 -57.52 19.27
CA TYR A 377 -17.49 -58.95 19.37
C TYR A 377 -17.50 -59.39 20.84
N LEU A 378 -18.66 -59.75 21.38
CA LEU A 378 -18.77 -60.39 22.69
C LEU A 378 -18.71 -61.91 22.52
N THR A 379 -17.66 -62.53 23.05
CA THR A 379 -17.45 -63.99 23.05
C THR A 379 -18.46 -64.76 23.92
N THR A 380 -19.27 -64.07 24.72
CA THR A 380 -20.16 -64.65 25.74
C THR A 380 -21.60 -64.83 25.27
N SER A 381 -21.97 -64.31 24.10
CA SER A 381 -23.28 -64.51 23.46
C SER A 381 -23.08 -64.98 22.02
N PRO A 382 -23.71 -66.07 21.56
CA PRO A 382 -23.63 -66.48 20.16
C PRO A 382 -24.37 -65.44 19.31
N GLY A 383 -23.59 -64.54 18.72
CA GLY A 383 -24.07 -63.40 17.95
C GLY A 383 -23.09 -62.23 18.12
N ALA A 384 -22.40 -61.88 17.04
CA ALA A 384 -21.72 -60.59 16.98
C ALA A 384 -22.76 -59.51 17.30
N LEU A 385 -22.51 -58.66 18.28
CA LEU A 385 -23.39 -57.52 18.58
C LEU A 385 -22.72 -56.29 17.99
N VAL A 386 -23.19 -55.90 16.80
CA VAL A 386 -22.89 -54.57 16.27
C VAL A 386 -23.75 -53.60 17.06
N ASN A 387 -23.11 -52.76 17.86
CA ASN A 387 -23.77 -51.76 18.69
C ASN A 387 -23.82 -50.43 17.93
N ASN A 388 -24.93 -49.71 18.03
CA ASN A 388 -25.11 -48.38 17.43
C ASN A 388 -24.98 -48.36 15.89
N ILE A 389 -25.73 -49.25 15.22
CA ILE A 389 -25.87 -49.19 13.76
C ILE A 389 -26.71 -47.98 13.40
N THR A 390 -26.17 -47.15 12.52
CA THR A 390 -26.88 -46.01 11.92
C THR A 390 -26.94 -46.24 10.42
N LEU A 391 -28.10 -45.99 9.83
CA LEU A 391 -28.28 -46.03 8.38
C LEU A 391 -28.51 -44.62 7.84
N LEU A 392 -27.86 -44.33 6.74
CA LEU A 392 -28.02 -43.11 5.97
C LEU A 392 -28.59 -43.47 4.60
N SER A 393 -29.80 -43.02 4.28
CA SER A 393 -30.42 -43.23 2.96
C SER A 393 -30.29 -41.98 2.11
N CYS A 394 -29.75 -42.12 0.91
CA CYS A 394 -29.45 -41.03 -0.01
C CYS A 394 -30.14 -41.19 -1.37
N ILE A 395 -30.66 -40.09 -1.93
CA ILE A 395 -31.11 -40.04 -3.33
C ILE A 395 -30.01 -39.37 -4.16
N PRO A 396 -29.42 -40.07 -5.14
CA PRO A 396 -28.53 -39.44 -6.10
C PRO A 396 -29.34 -38.60 -7.10
N ASP A 397 -28.91 -37.35 -7.25
CA ASP A 397 -29.33 -36.45 -8.31
C ASP A 397 -28.12 -36.09 -9.18
N TYR A 398 -28.32 -36.16 -10.49
CA TYR A 398 -27.30 -35.88 -11.49
C TYR A 398 -27.80 -34.75 -12.35
N SER A 399 -26.95 -33.74 -12.57
CA SER A 399 -27.35 -32.57 -13.33
C SER A 399 -26.19 -31.93 -14.07
N PHE A 400 -26.52 -31.23 -15.14
CA PHE A 400 -25.57 -30.40 -15.87
C PHE A 400 -26.00 -28.94 -15.82
N THR A 401 -25.03 -28.06 -15.70
CA THR A 401 -25.26 -26.62 -15.60
C THR A 401 -24.47 -25.90 -16.67
N ASN A 402 -25.16 -25.11 -17.50
CA ASN A 402 -24.49 -24.20 -18.42
C ASN A 402 -24.04 -22.96 -17.65
N GLY A 403 -22.83 -22.49 -17.89
CA GLY A 403 -22.29 -21.33 -17.19
C GLY A 403 -21.00 -20.80 -17.78
N THR A 404 -20.48 -19.74 -17.19
CA THR A 404 -19.20 -19.14 -17.60
C THR A 404 -18.11 -19.63 -16.67
N LEU A 405 -17.14 -20.37 -17.21
CA LEU A 405 -15.96 -20.86 -16.49
C LEU A 405 -14.78 -19.94 -16.74
N THR A 406 -14.18 -19.41 -15.67
CA THR A 406 -12.95 -18.61 -15.73
C THR A 406 -11.77 -19.43 -15.26
N MET A 407 -10.73 -19.51 -16.08
CA MET A 407 -9.52 -20.28 -15.81
C MET A 407 -8.25 -19.46 -16.02
N VAL A 408 -7.18 -19.80 -15.31
CA VAL A 408 -5.83 -19.30 -15.56
C VAL A 408 -5.06 -20.34 -16.35
N PHE A 409 -4.53 -19.92 -17.49
CA PHE A 409 -3.63 -20.73 -18.30
C PHE A 409 -2.18 -20.28 -18.03
N SER A 410 -1.34 -21.23 -17.64
CA SER A 410 0.10 -21.04 -17.45
C SER A 410 0.84 -22.07 -18.32
N PRO A 411 1.93 -21.69 -19.01
CA PRO A 411 2.63 -22.60 -19.92
C PRO A 411 3.19 -23.86 -19.24
N ASP A 412 3.51 -23.77 -17.94
CA ASP A 412 4.18 -24.85 -17.20
C ASP A 412 3.27 -25.55 -16.17
N GLN A 413 1.98 -25.20 -16.10
CA GLN A 413 1.06 -25.75 -15.10
C GLN A 413 -0.29 -26.13 -15.72
N SER A 414 -0.94 -27.14 -15.13
CA SER A 414 -2.31 -27.50 -15.46
C SER A 414 -3.25 -26.29 -15.27
N PRO A 415 -4.24 -26.11 -16.15
CA PRO A 415 -5.12 -24.95 -16.09
C PRO A 415 -5.90 -24.95 -14.76
N GLN A 416 -5.89 -23.82 -14.08
CA GLN A 416 -6.52 -23.67 -12.76
C GLN A 416 -7.85 -22.95 -12.88
N ILE A 417 -8.85 -23.46 -12.19
CA ILE A 417 -10.18 -22.85 -12.14
C ILE A 417 -10.14 -21.68 -11.15
N VAL A 418 -10.55 -20.49 -11.62
CA VAL A 418 -10.69 -19.30 -10.77
C VAL A 418 -12.11 -19.20 -10.24
N SER A 419 -13.09 -19.32 -11.13
CA SER A 419 -14.51 -19.20 -10.79
C SER A 419 -15.40 -19.82 -11.85
N PHE A 420 -16.60 -20.23 -11.45
CA PHE A 420 -17.65 -20.69 -12.34
C PHE A 420 -18.95 -19.96 -11.97
N ALA A 421 -19.56 -19.31 -12.97
CA ALA A 421 -20.84 -18.62 -12.83
C ALA A 421 -21.95 -19.47 -13.48
N PRO A 422 -22.71 -20.24 -12.69
CA PRO A 422 -23.80 -21.08 -13.21
C PRO A 422 -24.94 -20.20 -13.74
N ARG A 423 -25.61 -20.66 -14.82
CA ARG A 423 -26.73 -19.95 -15.46
C ARG A 423 -28.03 -20.74 -15.39
N ILE A 424 -28.03 -21.96 -15.93
CA ILE A 424 -29.22 -22.84 -15.98
C ILE A 424 -28.76 -24.26 -15.69
N SER A 425 -29.41 -24.92 -14.73
CA SER A 425 -29.19 -26.32 -14.37
C SER A 425 -30.32 -27.18 -14.93
N TYR A 426 -29.96 -28.37 -15.41
CA TYR A 426 -30.85 -29.37 -15.98
C TYR A 426 -30.55 -30.72 -15.34
N SER A 427 -31.60 -31.47 -14.97
CA SER A 427 -31.43 -32.83 -14.46
C SER A 427 -31.10 -33.80 -15.60
N LEU A 428 -30.21 -34.75 -15.33
CA LEU A 428 -29.85 -35.89 -16.19
C LEU A 428 -30.74 -37.11 -15.91
N TYR A 429 -31.96 -36.90 -15.42
CA TYR A 429 -32.89 -37.98 -15.12
C TYR A 429 -33.12 -38.88 -16.34
N GLY A 430 -32.87 -40.19 -16.19
CA GLY A 430 -33.05 -41.20 -17.25
C GLY A 430 -31.81 -41.50 -18.09
N SER A 431 -30.63 -40.98 -17.75
CA SER A 431 -29.39 -41.30 -18.43
C SER A 431 -28.97 -42.77 -18.26
N THR A 432 -28.52 -43.41 -19.33
CA THR A 432 -28.09 -44.83 -19.38
C THR A 432 -26.93 -45.16 -18.45
N PHE A 433 -26.04 -44.20 -18.16
CA PHE A 433 -24.88 -44.41 -17.30
C PHE A 433 -25.23 -44.65 -15.82
N ARG A 434 -26.43 -44.23 -15.36
CA ARG A 434 -26.75 -44.13 -13.93
C ARG A 434 -26.69 -45.48 -13.22
N THR A 435 -27.43 -46.46 -13.72
CA THR A 435 -27.52 -47.81 -13.11
C THR A 435 -26.15 -48.49 -13.01
N PRO A 436 -25.34 -48.59 -14.10
CA PRO A 436 -24.03 -49.21 -14.00
C PRO A 436 -23.06 -48.39 -13.14
N TYR A 437 -23.17 -47.06 -13.09
CA TYR A 437 -22.33 -46.24 -12.21
C TYR A 437 -22.64 -46.47 -10.72
N GLU A 438 -23.92 -46.47 -10.36
CA GLU A 438 -24.36 -46.73 -8.98
C GLU A 438 -24.03 -48.17 -8.56
N GLU A 439 -24.07 -49.14 -9.48
CA GLU A 439 -23.55 -50.51 -9.28
C GLU A 439 -22.09 -50.51 -8.86
N TRP A 440 -21.27 -49.89 -9.70
CA TRP A 440 -19.83 -49.91 -9.53
C TRP A 440 -19.40 -49.20 -8.25
N LEU A 441 -20.11 -48.14 -7.88
CA LEU A 441 -19.83 -47.39 -6.67
C LEU A 441 -19.95 -48.26 -5.41
N VAL A 442 -20.90 -49.20 -5.38
CA VAL A 442 -21.16 -50.05 -4.19
C VAL A 442 -20.50 -51.42 -4.26
N ASP A 443 -20.29 -51.99 -5.46
CA ASP A 443 -19.75 -53.35 -5.61
C ASP A 443 -18.22 -53.41 -5.57
N LEU A 444 -17.54 -52.27 -5.71
CA LEU A 444 -16.10 -52.17 -5.57
C LEU A 444 -15.63 -52.55 -4.16
N THR A 445 -14.99 -53.70 -4.02
CA THR A 445 -14.29 -54.10 -2.80
C THR A 445 -12.79 -53.86 -2.93
N ASP A 446 -12.17 -53.22 -1.94
CA ASP A 446 -10.72 -53.11 -1.88
C ASP A 446 -10.10 -54.37 -1.27
N TYR A 447 -8.94 -54.78 -1.82
CA TYR A 447 -8.10 -55.81 -1.21
C TYR A 447 -7.02 -55.14 -0.34
N ASP A 448 -7.31 -54.91 0.94
CA ASP A 448 -6.33 -54.36 1.87
C ASP A 448 -5.42 -55.48 2.42
N VAL A 449 -4.19 -55.57 1.88
CA VAL A 449 -3.15 -56.51 2.31
C VAL A 449 -2.67 -56.24 3.75
N LYS A 450 -2.89 -55.02 4.24
CA LYS A 450 -2.53 -54.59 5.58
C LYS A 450 -3.70 -54.50 6.52
N ALA A 451 -4.90 -54.91 6.10
CA ALA A 451 -6.15 -54.77 6.83
C ALA A 451 -5.89 -54.95 8.32
N THR A 452 -5.70 -53.83 9.01
CA THR A 452 -5.92 -53.78 10.44
C THR A 452 -7.33 -54.32 10.55
N ALA A 453 -7.47 -55.49 11.17
CA ALA A 453 -8.70 -56.29 11.27
C ALA A 453 -9.95 -55.50 11.72
N ALA A 454 -9.83 -54.20 11.98
CA ALA A 454 -10.76 -53.26 12.54
C ALA A 454 -11.79 -52.63 11.59
N LEU A 455 -11.61 -52.55 10.26
CA LEU A 455 -12.55 -51.84 9.35
C LEU A 455 -13.06 -52.71 8.21
N ASN A 456 -14.36 -52.97 8.17
CA ASN A 456 -15.07 -53.63 7.08
C ASN A 456 -15.87 -52.61 6.28
N ALA A 457 -15.36 -52.30 5.10
CA ALA A 457 -15.99 -51.36 4.18
C ALA A 457 -15.76 -51.78 2.73
N ASN A 458 -16.67 -51.41 1.84
CA ASN A 458 -16.37 -51.40 0.41
C ASN A 458 -15.52 -50.17 0.08
N ARG A 459 -14.96 -50.07 -1.12
CA ARG A 459 -14.04 -48.99 -1.50
C ARG A 459 -14.65 -47.61 -1.27
N PHE A 460 -15.93 -47.44 -1.62
CA PHE A 460 -16.63 -46.19 -1.34
C PHE A 460 -16.79 -45.91 0.16
N GLY A 461 -17.16 -46.93 0.96
CA GLY A 461 -17.19 -46.83 2.41
C GLY A 461 -15.84 -46.49 3.04
N HIS A 462 -14.73 -47.03 2.51
CA HIS A 462 -13.38 -46.69 2.93
C HIS A 462 -13.06 -45.22 2.68
N VAL A 463 -13.41 -44.69 1.51
CA VAL A 463 -13.20 -43.26 1.20
C VAL A 463 -14.04 -42.36 2.09
N ILE A 464 -15.31 -42.71 2.32
CA ILE A 464 -16.20 -41.97 3.24
C ILE A 464 -15.61 -41.94 4.65
N TYR A 465 -15.24 -43.10 5.21
CA TYR A 465 -14.71 -43.21 6.57
C TYR A 465 -13.41 -42.43 6.74
N ASN A 466 -12.48 -42.57 5.78
CA ASN A 466 -11.20 -41.87 5.86
C ASN A 466 -11.37 -40.35 5.74
N TYR A 467 -12.33 -39.89 4.94
CA TYR A 467 -12.66 -38.46 4.86
C TYR A 467 -13.35 -37.97 6.14
N ALA A 468 -14.26 -38.76 6.72
CA ALA A 468 -14.91 -38.44 7.99
C ALA A 468 -13.89 -38.34 9.13
N LYS A 469 -12.90 -39.23 9.16
CA LYS A 469 -11.75 -39.17 10.09
C LYS A 469 -10.89 -37.93 9.91
N ARG A 470 -10.82 -37.37 8.70
CA ARG A 470 -10.15 -36.09 8.45
C ARG A 470 -10.97 -34.91 8.94
N LEU A 471 -12.30 -34.94 8.77
CA LEU A 471 -13.20 -33.90 9.23
C LEU A 471 -13.33 -33.85 10.77
N SER A 472 -13.53 -35.02 11.38
CA SER A 472 -13.72 -35.20 12.82
C SER A 472 -12.79 -36.31 13.34
N PRO A 473 -11.53 -35.97 13.68
CA PRO A 473 -10.56 -36.96 14.14
C PRO A 473 -10.93 -37.67 15.45
N GLU A 474 -11.69 -36.99 16.32
CA GLU A 474 -12.10 -37.50 17.63
C GLU A 474 -13.31 -38.46 17.54
N ASP A 475 -14.25 -38.17 16.64
CA ASP A 475 -15.43 -39.00 16.38
C ASP A 475 -15.73 -39.07 14.87
N PRO A 476 -15.04 -39.95 14.14
CA PRO A 476 -15.22 -40.10 12.69
C PRO A 476 -16.59 -40.65 12.30
N MET A 477 -17.35 -41.21 13.25
CA MET A 477 -18.67 -41.81 13.00
C MET A 477 -19.83 -40.93 13.47
N SER A 478 -19.55 -39.71 13.90
CA SER A 478 -20.58 -38.71 14.16
C SER A 478 -21.49 -38.54 12.94
N MET A 479 -22.79 -38.35 13.19
CA MET A 479 -23.81 -38.21 12.16
C MET A 479 -23.42 -37.12 11.14
N ASP A 480 -23.03 -35.94 11.62
CA ASP A 480 -22.64 -34.83 10.76
C ASP A 480 -21.41 -35.13 9.90
N ALA A 481 -20.39 -35.81 10.45
CA ALA A 481 -19.18 -36.16 9.70
C ALA A 481 -19.48 -37.19 8.61
N MET A 482 -20.28 -38.21 8.90
CA MET A 482 -20.65 -39.24 7.92
C MET A 482 -21.55 -38.69 6.82
N LEU A 483 -22.53 -37.83 7.15
CA LEU A 483 -23.39 -37.15 6.19
C LEU A 483 -22.56 -36.29 5.23
N ALA A 484 -21.73 -35.39 5.77
CA ALA A 484 -20.90 -34.48 4.98
C ALA A 484 -19.89 -35.24 4.12
N SER A 485 -19.28 -36.30 4.66
CA SER A 485 -18.32 -37.13 3.95
C SER A 485 -18.97 -37.88 2.79
N THR A 486 -20.15 -38.47 3.01
CA THR A 486 -20.90 -39.19 1.99
C THR A 486 -21.26 -38.28 0.83
N GLN A 487 -21.84 -37.11 1.12
CA GLN A 487 -22.24 -36.14 0.09
C GLN A 487 -21.03 -35.60 -0.69
N THR A 488 -19.95 -35.23 0.01
CA THR A 488 -18.76 -34.65 -0.61
C THR A 488 -18.01 -35.66 -1.47
N MET A 489 -17.81 -36.89 -0.96
CA MET A 489 -17.07 -37.92 -1.70
C MET A 489 -17.85 -38.41 -2.92
N PHE A 490 -19.17 -38.55 -2.82
CA PHE A 490 -19.99 -38.88 -3.99
C PHE A 490 -19.87 -37.83 -5.09
N SER A 491 -19.99 -36.54 -4.74
CA SER A 491 -19.87 -35.44 -5.70
C SER A 491 -18.48 -35.40 -6.35
N ALA A 492 -17.43 -35.64 -5.57
CA ALA A 492 -16.05 -35.68 -6.06
C ALA A 492 -15.79 -36.87 -6.99
N ILE A 493 -16.25 -38.07 -6.63
CA ILE A 493 -16.13 -39.27 -7.47
C ILE A 493 -16.88 -39.08 -8.78
N TYR A 494 -18.08 -38.52 -8.73
CA TYR A 494 -18.82 -38.22 -9.95
C TYR A 494 -18.11 -37.17 -10.80
N ALA A 495 -17.60 -36.07 -10.21
CA ALA A 495 -16.89 -35.04 -10.97
C ALA A 495 -15.65 -35.60 -11.69
N VAL A 496 -14.87 -36.46 -11.02
CA VAL A 496 -13.70 -37.09 -11.63
C VAL A 496 -14.13 -38.11 -12.70
N THR A 497 -15.16 -38.93 -12.43
CA THR A 497 -15.72 -39.89 -13.41
C THR A 497 -16.26 -39.17 -14.64
N ALA A 498 -17.02 -38.10 -14.45
CA ALA A 498 -17.59 -37.31 -15.52
C ALA A 498 -16.49 -36.72 -16.40
N LYS A 499 -15.37 -36.26 -15.80
CA LYS A 499 -14.25 -35.74 -16.59
C LYS A 499 -13.46 -36.80 -17.33
N GLN A 500 -13.15 -37.92 -16.68
CA GLN A 500 -12.22 -38.91 -17.21
C GLN A 500 -12.91 -39.98 -18.07
N VAL A 501 -14.21 -40.20 -17.89
CA VAL A 501 -14.98 -41.26 -18.57
C VAL A 501 -16.10 -40.69 -19.43
N LEU A 502 -16.96 -39.82 -18.88
CA LEU A 502 -18.18 -39.38 -19.57
C LEU A 502 -17.93 -38.24 -20.59
N LEU A 503 -16.95 -37.39 -20.33
CA LEU A 503 -16.53 -36.33 -21.24
C LEU A 503 -15.49 -36.87 -22.22
N GLN A 504 -15.88 -36.93 -23.48
CA GLN A 504 -15.04 -37.44 -24.57
C GLN A 504 -14.60 -36.33 -25.50
N PRO A 505 -13.41 -36.44 -26.12
CA PRO A 505 -13.00 -35.51 -27.17
C PRO A 505 -14.04 -35.48 -28.30
N ALA A 506 -14.59 -34.30 -28.55
CA ALA A 506 -15.49 -34.03 -29.65
C ALA A 506 -14.74 -34.27 -30.99
N PRO A 507 -15.41 -34.84 -32.00
CA PRO A 507 -14.80 -35.10 -33.31
C PRO A 507 -14.35 -33.81 -34.00
N THR A 508 -15.02 -32.69 -33.71
CA THR A 508 -14.64 -31.35 -34.15
C THR A 508 -14.76 -30.38 -32.98
N PRO A 509 -13.74 -29.54 -32.71
CA PRO A 509 -13.82 -28.52 -31.67
C PRO A 509 -15.00 -27.57 -31.93
N ILE A 510 -15.78 -27.29 -30.89
CA ILE A 510 -16.93 -26.38 -30.96
C ILE A 510 -16.42 -24.97 -30.70
N LEU A 511 -16.64 -24.06 -31.66
CA LEU A 511 -16.26 -22.66 -31.53
C LEU A 511 -17.25 -21.93 -30.61
N ALA A 512 -16.75 -21.35 -29.53
CA ALA A 512 -17.50 -20.58 -28.56
C ALA A 512 -16.86 -19.20 -28.36
N SER A 513 -17.66 -18.19 -28.00
CA SER A 513 -17.16 -16.87 -27.62
C SER A 513 -16.71 -16.88 -26.16
N GLY A 514 -15.52 -16.36 -25.88
CA GLY A 514 -14.99 -16.17 -24.55
C GLY A 514 -14.48 -14.75 -24.30
N THR A 515 -14.07 -14.48 -23.06
CA THR A 515 -13.33 -13.26 -22.75
C THR A 515 -12.01 -13.61 -22.08
N ALA A 516 -10.93 -13.06 -22.61
CA ALA A 516 -9.61 -13.17 -22.00
C ALA A 516 -9.30 -11.87 -21.28
N SER A 517 -8.82 -11.99 -20.05
CA SER A 517 -8.48 -10.87 -19.20
C SER A 517 -7.03 -10.96 -18.74
N LYS A 518 -6.36 -9.81 -18.80
CA LYS A 518 -4.98 -9.66 -18.35
C LYS A 518 -4.94 -8.62 -17.24
N SER A 519 -4.43 -8.99 -16.08
CA SER A 519 -4.10 -8.02 -15.04
C SER A 519 -2.89 -7.20 -15.52
N THR A 520 -3.07 -5.89 -15.60
CA THR A 520 -2.02 -4.94 -15.99
C THR A 520 -1.93 -3.84 -14.96
N THR A 521 -0.74 -3.61 -14.44
CA THR A 521 -0.48 -2.50 -13.53
C THR A 521 -0.48 -1.20 -14.32
N ARG A 522 -1.33 -0.25 -13.93
CA ARG A 522 -1.38 1.10 -14.53
C ARG A 522 -1.11 2.15 -13.47
N LEU A 523 -0.53 3.26 -13.92
CA LEU A 523 -0.28 4.43 -13.08
C LEU A 523 -1.53 5.31 -13.05
N PHE A 524 -1.99 5.65 -11.84
CA PHE A 524 -3.11 6.53 -11.59
C PHE A 524 -2.65 7.78 -10.87
N VAL A 525 -3.32 8.90 -11.13
CA VAL A 525 -3.19 10.10 -10.29
C VAL A 525 -4.06 9.90 -9.07
N ASN A 526 -3.49 10.02 -7.87
CA ASN A 526 -4.24 9.95 -6.63
C ASN A 526 -5.13 11.20 -6.50
N PRO A 527 -6.47 11.09 -6.56
CA PRO A 527 -7.35 12.25 -6.59
C PRO A 527 -7.26 13.09 -5.31
N ALA A 528 -7.17 12.45 -4.13
CA ALA A 528 -7.11 13.16 -2.86
C ALA A 528 -5.88 14.07 -2.79
N ILE A 529 -4.74 13.55 -3.22
CA ILE A 529 -3.49 14.31 -3.24
C ILE A 529 -3.51 15.39 -4.32
N ALA A 530 -4.02 15.09 -5.51
CA ALA A 530 -4.16 16.07 -6.57
C ALA A 530 -5.02 17.27 -6.13
N TYR A 531 -6.15 17.03 -5.45
CA TYR A 531 -6.99 18.11 -4.92
C TYR A 531 -6.27 18.97 -3.87
N VAL A 532 -5.53 18.35 -2.95
CA VAL A 532 -4.73 19.09 -1.96
C VAL A 532 -3.69 19.98 -2.65
N LEU A 533 -2.98 19.46 -3.65
CA LEU A 533 -2.00 20.24 -4.42
C LEU A 533 -2.67 21.37 -5.19
N ILE A 534 -3.81 21.13 -5.85
CA ILE A 534 -4.59 22.15 -6.57
C ILE A 534 -4.98 23.29 -5.62
N VAL A 535 -5.53 22.98 -4.45
CA VAL A 535 -5.95 23.98 -3.46
C VAL A 535 -4.76 24.79 -2.96
N VAL A 536 -3.66 24.14 -2.58
CA VAL A 536 -2.48 24.84 -2.07
C VAL A 536 -1.83 25.71 -3.13
N VAL A 537 -1.65 25.21 -4.35
CA VAL A 537 -1.09 26.00 -5.46
C VAL A 537 -2.00 27.18 -5.81
N ALA A 538 -3.33 27.01 -5.79
CA ALA A 538 -4.28 28.09 -6.01
C ALA A 538 -4.21 29.18 -4.92
N LEU A 539 -4.08 28.79 -3.65
CA LEU A 539 -3.88 29.74 -2.54
C LEU A 539 -2.53 30.47 -2.66
N LEU A 540 -1.48 29.79 -3.12
CA LEU A 540 -0.18 30.42 -3.39
C LEU A 540 -0.22 31.36 -4.59
N CYS A 541 -1.03 31.07 -5.62
CA CYS A 541 -1.31 32.01 -6.71
C CYS A 541 -1.98 33.28 -6.18
N ALA A 542 -3.02 33.12 -5.37
CA ALA A 542 -3.71 34.25 -4.75
C ALA A 542 -2.77 35.07 -3.85
N TRP A 543 -1.89 34.40 -3.08
CA TRP A 543 -0.88 35.08 -2.27
C TRP A 543 0.15 35.82 -3.12
N ASN A 544 0.60 35.25 -4.23
CA ASN A 544 1.51 35.91 -5.15
C ASN A 544 0.86 37.15 -5.79
N ILE A 545 -0.40 37.06 -6.22
CA ILE A 545 -1.17 38.21 -6.70
C ILE A 545 -1.27 39.28 -5.61
N PHE A 546 -1.55 38.89 -4.37
CA PHE A 546 -1.55 39.79 -3.23
C PHE A 546 -0.19 40.49 -3.05
N LEU A 547 0.94 39.76 -3.15
CA LEU A 547 2.28 40.34 -3.08
C LEU A 547 2.58 41.31 -4.23
N MET A 548 2.06 41.06 -5.44
CA MET A 548 2.21 42.00 -6.56
C MET A 548 1.48 43.32 -6.31
N ILE A 549 0.33 43.27 -5.64
CA ILE A 549 -0.45 44.46 -5.25
C ILE A 549 0.16 45.13 -4.02
N TYR A 550 0.67 44.34 -3.07
CA TYR A 550 1.27 44.80 -1.83
C TYR A 550 2.68 45.37 -2.06
N LYS A 551 2.77 46.68 -2.27
CA LYS A 551 4.04 47.40 -2.47
C LYS A 551 4.34 48.34 -1.29
N PRO A 552 4.87 47.82 -0.17
CA PRO A 552 5.30 48.68 0.92
C PRO A 552 6.47 49.56 0.46
N ARG A 553 6.34 50.86 0.69
CA ARG A 553 7.42 51.83 0.42
C ARG A 553 8.56 51.58 1.40
N ALA A 554 9.78 51.50 0.86
CA ALA A 554 11.01 51.50 1.62
C ALA A 554 11.79 52.72 1.12
N ASP A 555 12.12 53.62 2.04
CA ASP A 555 12.71 54.94 1.74
C ASP A 555 14.23 54.83 1.53
N ILE A 556 14.64 53.89 0.68
CA ILE A 556 16.04 53.57 0.38
C ILE A 556 16.16 53.47 -1.13
N ASP A 557 17.20 54.09 -1.68
CA ASP A 557 17.44 54.14 -3.13
C ASP A 557 18.11 52.87 -3.68
N GLU A 558 18.84 52.12 -2.86
CA GLU A 558 19.66 50.97 -3.28
C GLU A 558 19.47 49.72 -2.40
N GLU A 559 19.85 48.56 -2.95
CA GLU A 559 19.81 47.28 -2.23
C GLU A 559 20.97 47.20 -1.24
N PRO A 560 20.71 46.94 0.05
CA PRO A 560 21.79 46.72 1.00
C PRO A 560 22.51 45.39 0.72
N GLN A 561 23.47 45.39 -0.21
CA GLN A 561 24.30 44.23 -0.51
C GLN A 561 25.65 44.32 0.20
N GLY A 562 25.87 43.35 1.09
CA GLY A 562 27.16 43.16 1.75
C GLY A 562 27.38 44.06 2.97
N VAL A 563 28.49 43.79 3.66
CA VAL A 563 28.87 44.47 4.91
C VAL A 563 29.22 45.93 4.69
N LEU A 564 29.76 46.28 3.52
CA LEU A 564 30.21 47.65 3.22
C LEU A 564 29.04 48.64 3.12
N TYR A 565 27.93 48.23 2.49
CA TYR A 565 26.73 49.08 2.42
C TYR A 565 26.09 49.25 3.80
N LEU A 566 26.01 48.17 4.58
CA LEU A 566 25.57 48.24 5.97
C LEU A 566 26.47 49.19 6.78
N ALA A 567 27.79 49.14 6.58
CA ALA A 567 28.73 50.05 7.23
C ALA A 567 28.51 51.51 6.82
N ASP A 568 28.22 51.78 5.55
CA ASP A 568 27.90 53.12 5.04
C ASP A 568 26.60 53.66 5.65
N MET A 569 25.55 52.83 5.71
CA MET A 569 24.27 53.21 6.34
C MET A 569 24.40 53.42 7.87
N LEU A 570 25.38 52.76 8.49
CA LEU A 570 25.71 52.91 9.90
C LEU A 570 26.72 54.05 10.16
N TYR A 571 27.30 54.65 9.11
CA TYR A 571 28.27 55.74 9.21
C TYR A 571 27.57 57.04 9.60
N GLY A 572 27.42 57.24 10.91
CA GLY A 572 26.75 58.39 11.52
C GLY A 572 27.17 58.60 12.99
N ARG A 573 26.86 59.78 13.56
CA ARG A 573 27.38 60.15 14.91
C ARG A 573 26.84 59.24 16.02
N ASP A 574 25.54 58.95 16.02
CA ASP A 574 24.89 58.24 17.14
C ASP A 574 25.28 56.75 17.23
N ILE A 575 25.53 56.10 16.08
CA ILE A 575 25.87 54.66 16.05
C ILE A 575 27.33 54.44 16.41
N ASN A 576 28.21 55.33 15.97
CA ASN A 576 29.62 55.29 16.37
C ASN A 576 29.77 55.44 17.88
N GLU A 577 28.99 56.32 18.53
CA GLU A 577 28.94 56.44 19.98
C GLU A 577 28.44 55.14 20.65
N LEU A 578 27.38 54.52 20.13
CA LEU A 578 26.87 53.24 20.64
C LEU A 578 27.86 52.07 20.49
N VAL A 579 28.54 51.99 19.34
CA VAL A 579 29.54 50.95 19.08
C VAL A 579 30.78 51.18 19.95
N GLN A 580 31.20 52.43 20.13
CA GLN A 580 32.28 52.79 21.02
C GLN A 580 31.93 52.48 22.47
N SER A 581 30.70 52.80 22.91
CA SER A 581 30.23 52.49 24.27
C SER A 581 30.17 50.99 24.51
N PHE A 582 29.72 50.20 23.54
CA PHE A 582 29.76 48.74 23.61
C PHE A 582 31.19 48.20 23.69
N ARG A 583 32.10 48.71 22.86
CA ARG A 583 33.50 48.27 22.84
C ARG A 583 34.21 48.51 24.17
N LEU A 584 33.88 49.60 24.86
CA LEU A 584 34.37 49.91 26.21
C LEU A 584 33.83 48.95 27.28
N HIS A 585 32.69 48.31 27.06
CA HIS A 585 32.04 47.37 28.00
C HIS A 585 32.05 45.92 27.51
N MET A 586 32.89 45.59 26.52
CA MET A 586 32.85 44.30 25.83
C MET A 586 33.06 43.10 26.78
N ASP A 587 33.88 43.29 27.82
CA ASP A 587 34.17 42.28 28.85
C ASP A 587 32.96 41.95 29.73
N GLU A 588 32.07 42.92 29.98
CA GLU A 588 30.87 42.72 30.81
C GLU A 588 29.82 41.86 30.10
N TYR A 589 29.73 41.98 28.77
CA TYR A 589 28.66 41.35 27.97
C TYR A 589 29.10 40.13 27.17
N LYS A 590 30.34 39.64 27.38
CA LYS A 590 30.88 38.44 26.73
C LYS A 590 30.68 38.44 25.20
N GLY A 591 30.81 39.61 24.57
CA GLY A 591 30.63 39.78 23.13
C GLY A 591 29.18 39.75 22.61
N LYS A 592 28.16 39.68 23.46
CA LYS A 592 26.75 39.69 23.02
C LYS A 592 26.20 41.12 22.93
N PHE A 593 26.33 41.73 21.76
CA PHE A 593 25.83 43.08 21.49
C PHE A 593 24.33 43.26 21.77
N GLY A 594 23.51 42.27 21.44
CA GLY A 594 22.06 42.35 21.68
C GLY A 594 21.68 42.47 23.16
N GLU A 595 22.36 41.72 24.04
CA GLU A 595 22.13 41.76 25.49
C GLU A 595 22.60 43.10 26.09
N TYR A 596 23.70 43.66 25.57
CA TYR A 596 24.15 45.01 25.93
C TYR A 596 23.09 46.06 25.62
N VAL A 597 22.63 46.11 24.38
CA VAL A 597 21.64 47.12 23.96
C VAL A 597 20.33 46.96 24.72
N GLU A 598 19.88 45.73 25.01
CA GLU A 598 18.66 45.49 25.79
C GLU A 598 18.76 45.88 27.27
N LYS A 599 19.95 45.78 27.88
CA LYS A 599 20.19 46.17 29.27
C LYS A 599 20.46 47.66 29.41
N SER A 600 21.22 48.26 28.49
CA SER A 600 21.63 49.66 28.55
C SER A 600 20.56 50.63 28.07
N TYR A 601 19.64 50.19 27.20
CA TYR A 601 18.62 51.05 26.60
C TYR A 601 17.23 50.42 26.67
N ASP A 602 16.20 51.24 26.84
CA ASP A 602 14.83 50.76 26.76
C ASP A 602 14.43 50.55 25.30
N VAL A 603 14.72 49.36 24.76
CA VAL A 603 14.50 48.99 23.34
C VAL A 603 13.02 49.11 22.91
N LYS A 604 12.09 49.14 23.88
CA LYS A 604 10.66 49.31 23.60
C LYS A 604 10.27 50.77 23.33
N GLU A 605 10.95 51.70 23.98
CA GLU A 605 10.70 53.14 23.87
C GLU A 605 11.69 53.83 22.91
N SER A 606 12.90 53.29 22.77
CA SER A 606 13.92 53.78 21.84
C SER A 606 13.46 53.67 20.39
N ARG A 607 13.70 54.72 19.62
CA ARG A 607 13.26 54.83 18.22
C ARG A 607 14.42 55.04 17.27
N ALA A 608 14.34 54.44 16.10
CA ALA A 608 15.24 54.68 14.99
C ALA A 608 14.45 55.33 13.85
N LYS A 609 15.00 56.37 13.23
CA LYS A 609 14.46 56.95 11.99
C LYS A 609 15.58 57.08 10.97
N VAL A 610 15.22 56.87 9.71
CA VAL A 610 16.11 57.17 8.59
C VAL A 610 15.91 58.65 8.24
N VAL A 611 17.00 59.39 8.15
CA VAL A 611 17.01 60.81 7.79
C VAL A 611 17.99 60.99 6.65
N LYS A 612 17.66 61.87 5.69
CA LYS A 612 18.60 62.22 4.63
C LYS A 612 19.83 62.90 5.26
N SER A 613 21.03 62.45 4.90
CA SER A 613 22.27 62.98 5.43
C SER A 613 22.43 64.47 5.07
N SER A 614 22.99 65.24 6.00
CA SER A 614 23.25 66.68 5.80
C SER A 614 24.28 66.96 4.71
N SER A 615 25.11 65.98 4.34
CA SER A 615 26.07 66.04 3.23
C SER A 615 25.42 65.93 1.84
N GLY A 616 24.09 65.76 1.77
CA GLY A 616 23.31 65.74 0.53
C GLY A 616 23.33 64.42 -0.25
N ASN A 617 24.31 63.55 0.02
CA ASN A 617 24.48 62.26 -0.64
C ASN A 617 24.47 61.13 0.40
N GLY A 618 23.28 60.67 0.81
CA GLY A 618 23.13 59.48 1.65
C GLY A 618 21.96 59.54 2.62
N TYR A 619 21.71 58.42 3.27
CA TYR A 619 20.73 58.27 4.34
C TYR A 619 21.47 57.90 5.63
N GLU A 620 21.19 58.60 6.72
CA GLU A 620 21.74 58.33 8.05
C GLU A 620 20.63 57.80 8.95
N ILE A 621 20.95 56.79 9.76
CA ILE A 621 20.04 56.32 10.81
C ILE A 621 20.26 57.15 12.06
N GLN A 622 19.28 57.97 12.44
CA GLN A 622 19.26 58.66 13.72
C GLN A 622 18.61 57.77 14.79
N LEU A 623 19.32 57.58 15.91
CA LEU A 623 18.87 56.77 17.03
C LEU A 623 18.46 57.68 18.18
N ALA A 624 17.15 57.74 18.45
CA ALA A 624 16.63 58.31 19.69
C ALA A 624 16.67 57.22 20.77
N LEU A 625 17.83 57.03 21.38
CA LEU A 625 18.05 56.09 22.49
C LEU A 625 17.49 56.69 23.78
N GLN A 626 16.63 55.93 24.46
CA GLN A 626 16.12 56.29 25.78
C GLN A 626 16.74 55.36 26.81
N THR A 627 17.45 55.92 27.78
CA THR A 627 17.96 55.15 28.90
C THR A 627 16.77 54.61 29.71
N PRO A 628 16.86 53.39 30.26
CA PRO A 628 15.81 52.88 31.11
C PRO A 628 15.69 53.80 32.33
N ALA A 629 14.57 54.49 32.47
CA ALA A 629 14.19 55.09 33.75
C ALA A 629 14.26 53.97 34.81
N GLU A 630 14.85 54.22 35.99
CA GLU A 630 14.98 53.23 37.07
C GLU A 630 13.66 52.47 37.25
N ARG A 631 13.56 51.30 36.64
CA ARG A 631 12.38 50.45 36.75
C ARG A 631 12.54 49.70 38.07
N PRO A 632 11.56 49.74 38.99
CA PRO A 632 11.58 48.84 40.13
C PRO A 632 11.68 47.41 39.59
N ALA A 633 12.60 46.62 40.16
CA ALA A 633 13.00 45.32 39.67
C ALA A 633 11.78 44.45 39.33
N LYS A 634 11.51 44.25 38.04
CA LYS A 634 10.48 43.32 37.58
C LYS A 634 10.93 41.91 37.89
N THR A 635 10.27 41.28 38.86
CA THR A 635 10.39 39.85 39.13
C THR A 635 10.03 39.06 37.86
N SER A 636 11.00 38.28 37.39
CA SER A 636 10.90 37.44 36.19
C SER A 636 9.70 36.49 36.28
N TRP A 637 8.85 36.48 35.24
CA TRP A 637 7.70 35.57 35.12
C TRP A 637 8.12 34.09 35.15
N TRP A 638 9.34 33.75 34.75
CA TRP A 638 9.90 32.40 34.86
C TRP A 638 10.12 31.95 36.31
N LYS A 639 10.41 32.87 37.25
CA LYS A 639 10.47 32.56 38.69
C LYS A 639 9.08 32.24 39.27
N LYS A 640 8.00 32.81 38.71
CA LYS A 640 6.62 32.45 39.07
C LYS A 640 6.17 31.12 38.46
N PHE A 641 6.65 30.76 37.28
CA PHE A 641 6.31 29.48 36.65
C PHE A 641 7.02 28.28 37.30
N GLY A 642 8.26 28.47 37.78
CA GLY A 642 9.00 27.44 38.53
C GLY A 642 8.49 27.19 39.95
N GLN A 643 7.81 28.16 40.58
CA GLN A 643 7.19 27.99 41.92
C GLN A 643 5.79 27.38 41.89
N MET A 644 5.21 27.15 40.71
CA MET A 644 3.88 26.52 40.56
C MET A 644 3.95 25.00 40.30
N PHE A 645 5.16 24.46 40.16
CA PHE A 645 5.45 23.04 39.88
C PHE A 645 6.44 22.41 40.87
N CYS A 646 6.58 23.01 42.06
CA CYS A 646 7.22 22.39 43.23
C CYS A 646 6.23 22.32 44.39
#